data_AF-H8I977-F1
#
_entry.id   AF-H8I977-F1
#
_cell.length_a   1.000
_cell.length_b   1.000
_cell.length_c   1.000
_cell.angle_alpha   90.00
_cell.angle_beta   90.00
_cell.angle_gamma   90.00
#
_symmetry.space_group_name_H-M   'P 1'
#
loop_
_entity.id
_entity.type
_entity.pdbx_description
1 polymer ?
#
loop_
_entity_poly.entity_id
_entity_poly.type
_entity_poly.pdbx_seq_one_letter_code
_entity_poly.pdbx_strand_id
1 'polypeptide(L)'
;MRRVRITWVFVSIFCIVLMISGGITSAAYSDPTTDNQMTISDIANNIDIINGSTNTPPADYVPVRSAPSGNTLGMLMTASAASQSGGSKALLVEDVLPWGYPSNEYALNELGITYDVFGSSSLATTDLSKYEMVIIASDQQTWTYNNLASNKDKFASYVYNGGVLVAHATDEGWNAGHWSSSFLPGGVTHVNNINEYLSIVDSNSPIVSGITDAELDGWHYSTHGYFANIPADAHIIIGITGNPTGYPTYIEYSYGSGKVLATMETIEWPWKRVADGATWFNEQKNLLRNEFKYASGLSGTNKALEYVPNLWFDSKEKYYPTSPFFYTDDIMQTSGEKSKNNYLNLSFAEKMDKATIYYHTVDTGSEIVYEYWFYYPYNDFMNKHYHDWESVFVFTDKATGNVDKVAASAHEWYIPNNVLDNPGKDHIGILIEDGSHASAIDKDDDGIADFSDVSNAFVYGVIVNRIPPSTTPFILPFAYQTWGFGRFYPYLWSSGAKITHDAPYLKVIEITDDFIGKFDGMDTFPYSPDQGVPVYIPVPFVEGDRVVNVGGAPPKHPWDQPNYNEPYKILTSFKDLVSVVAKDIYYKEVGGAIVIIMSNQTYYTFTNETGYCMMANVTPGIHEVVVNADGYSSYIQRFDHEGNTSLGVNGTLFLVPTPEAYRIEGIVTDVKGNIMANSTVNIYDENGTMVYTTLTDDNGTYITTGSSKHVYTVEALYGNKTAEHYNLSGKPGDTVDINLTVAYPSIWANSTITQYDAIRISGGKNLVNGAVHSNDGIKISGSGNILDGATEYSSYAQSTGSKNIYVPIKISSKAMPLQYAIEDYKPDGVKALSAEASGKYHFIDDDLNVSGPNFALDGLYYVTGNVTLSGNKITGTFTIIAGGRIGVSGEEYNCTSYVDDILFFSNNSIKMSGSKSIFNGIFYTLPGEIGVSGSANTINGGIIGNTIKLSGSGNTINAI
;
A
#
# COMPACT_ATOMS: atom_id res chain seq x y z
N MET A 1 34.39 -39.89 27.52
CA MET A 1 33.61 -41.11 27.82
C MET A 1 32.27 -41.01 27.10
N ARG A 2 31.89 -42.07 26.37
CA ARG A 2 30.59 -42.35 25.67
C ARG A 2 30.01 -41.17 24.85
N ARG A 3 30.20 -41.01 23.52
CA ARG A 3 30.14 -41.89 22.32
C ARG A 3 28.79 -42.61 22.11
N VAL A 4 28.00 -42.12 21.14
CA VAL A 4 27.34 -42.85 20.02
C VAL A 4 27.06 -41.77 18.93
N ARG A 5 27.80 -41.65 17.82
CA ARG A 5 27.91 -42.42 16.55
C ARG A 5 26.73 -42.25 15.57
N ILE A 6 27.00 -41.36 14.61
CA ILE A 6 26.50 -41.27 13.23
C ILE A 6 26.71 -42.60 12.48
N THR A 7 25.77 -42.97 11.60
CA THR A 7 26.07 -43.79 10.41
C THR A 7 25.28 -43.26 9.20
N TRP A 8 26.02 -42.98 8.13
CA TRP A 8 25.57 -42.69 6.76
C TRP A 8 25.16 -43.98 6.03
N VAL A 9 24.47 -43.87 4.88
CA VAL A 9 24.91 -44.42 3.57
C VAL A 9 23.91 -44.06 2.46
N PHE A 10 24.46 -43.61 1.33
CA PHE A 10 23.85 -43.37 0.01
C PHE A 10 23.42 -44.66 -0.71
N VAL A 11 22.58 -44.54 -1.75
CA VAL A 11 22.85 -44.96 -3.17
C VAL A 11 21.53 -45.26 -3.91
N SER A 12 21.28 -44.48 -4.96
CA SER A 12 20.41 -44.81 -6.11
C SER A 12 21.14 -45.76 -7.07
N ILE A 13 20.43 -46.64 -7.82
CA ILE A 13 20.66 -46.99 -9.26
C ILE A 13 19.98 -48.33 -9.69
N PHE A 14 19.13 -48.21 -10.72
CA PHE A 14 18.89 -49.07 -11.91
C PHE A 14 18.38 -50.53 -11.86
N CYS A 15 17.21 -50.70 -12.51
CA CYS A 15 16.92 -51.47 -13.75
C CYS A 15 16.71 -53.00 -13.82
N ILE A 16 15.61 -53.33 -14.52
CA ILE A 16 15.49 -54.26 -15.69
C ILE A 16 15.62 -55.76 -15.37
N VAL A 17 14.84 -56.73 -15.88
CA VAL A 17 13.61 -56.89 -16.69
C VAL A 17 13.47 -58.42 -16.90
N LEU A 18 12.42 -58.87 -17.60
CA LEU A 18 12.24 -60.15 -18.34
C LEU A 18 11.30 -61.16 -17.65
N MET A 19 10.31 -61.80 -18.31
CA MET A 19 10.01 -61.85 -19.74
C MET A 19 8.67 -62.57 -20.08
N ILE A 20 8.21 -62.33 -21.33
CA ILE A 20 7.56 -63.26 -22.29
C ILE A 20 6.06 -63.57 -22.10
N SER A 21 5.16 -63.55 -23.11
CA SER A 21 5.20 -63.33 -24.59
C SER A 21 3.73 -63.20 -25.07
N GLY A 22 3.37 -62.33 -26.02
CA GLY A 22 3.51 -62.48 -27.49
C GLY A 22 2.13 -62.19 -28.13
N GLY A 23 1.94 -61.61 -29.31
CA GLY A 23 2.85 -61.27 -30.39
C GLY A 23 2.27 -60.18 -31.33
N ILE A 24 3.04 -59.92 -32.38
CA ILE A 24 3.02 -58.78 -33.31
C ILE A 24 2.43 -59.21 -34.67
N THR A 25 1.81 -58.29 -35.42
CA THR A 25 1.98 -57.97 -36.89
C THR A 25 0.82 -57.04 -37.31
N SER A 26 0.95 -55.77 -37.73
CA SER A 26 1.68 -55.06 -38.81
C SER A 26 0.98 -55.00 -40.19
N ALA A 27 0.72 -53.75 -40.64
CA ALA A 27 0.71 -53.23 -42.04
C ALA A 27 -0.39 -53.72 -43.02
N ALA A 28 -0.84 -53.02 -44.06
CA ALA A 28 -0.83 -51.62 -44.54
C ALA A 28 -1.65 -51.58 -45.87
N TYR A 29 -2.04 -50.36 -46.29
CA TYR A 29 -2.03 -49.85 -47.69
C TYR A 29 -3.31 -49.74 -48.56
N SER A 30 -3.38 -48.55 -49.20
CA SER A 30 -4.06 -48.08 -50.44
C SER A 30 -5.56 -47.70 -50.50
N ASP A 31 -5.78 -46.38 -50.68
CA ASP A 31 -6.85 -45.65 -51.42
C ASP A 31 -6.84 -46.03 -52.95
N PRO A 32 -7.82 -45.74 -53.87
CA PRO A 32 -8.81 -44.64 -53.90
C PRO A 32 -10.18 -44.82 -54.64
N THR A 33 -10.99 -43.73 -54.70
CA THR A 33 -12.12 -43.37 -55.64
C THR A 33 -13.48 -44.10 -55.45
N THR A 34 -14.70 -43.54 -55.62
CA THR A 34 -15.27 -42.34 -56.30
C THR A 34 -16.75 -42.16 -55.91
N ASP A 35 -17.19 -40.90 -55.80
CA ASP A 35 -18.43 -40.27 -56.33
C ASP A 35 -19.81 -40.96 -56.22
N ASN A 36 -20.77 -40.33 -55.54
CA ASN A 36 -22.03 -39.87 -56.14
C ASN A 36 -22.94 -39.12 -55.14
N GLN A 37 -23.33 -37.91 -55.54
CA GLN A 37 -24.41 -37.12 -54.96
C GLN A 37 -25.78 -37.82 -55.04
N MET A 38 -26.67 -37.54 -54.08
CA MET A 38 -28.10 -37.42 -54.34
C MET A 38 -28.77 -36.53 -53.29
N THR A 39 -29.44 -35.49 -53.77
CA THR A 39 -30.18 -34.47 -53.01
C THR A 39 -31.58 -34.95 -52.65
N ILE A 40 -32.08 -34.50 -51.49
CA ILE A 40 -33.44 -34.73 -51.01
C ILE A 40 -34.38 -33.74 -51.74
N SER A 41 -34.84 -34.11 -52.92
CA SER A 41 -35.87 -33.35 -53.63
C SER A 41 -36.91 -34.19 -54.38
N ASP A 42 -37.03 -35.51 -54.19
CA ASP A 42 -37.96 -36.33 -55.00
C ASP A 42 -38.72 -37.47 -54.29
N ILE A 43 -39.12 -37.32 -53.02
CA ILE A 43 -40.29 -38.06 -52.51
C ILE A 43 -41.25 -37.07 -51.86
N ALA A 44 -42.09 -36.52 -52.73
CA ALA A 44 -43.17 -35.65 -52.42
C ALA A 44 -44.45 -36.44 -52.06
N ASN A 45 -45.29 -35.80 -51.23
CA ASN A 45 -46.74 -35.70 -51.39
C ASN A 45 -47.64 -36.92 -51.10
N ASN A 46 -48.32 -36.85 -49.95
CA ASN A 46 -49.79 -36.91 -49.80
C ASN A 46 -50.13 -36.29 -48.41
N ILE A 47 -50.58 -35.03 -48.32
CA ILE A 47 -52.01 -34.63 -48.24
C ILE A 47 -52.66 -35.26 -46.99
N ASP A 48 -53.09 -34.55 -45.94
CA ASP A 48 -54.03 -33.42 -45.96
C ASP A 48 -54.00 -32.58 -44.67
N ILE A 49 -54.36 -31.30 -44.82
CA ILE A 49 -54.63 -30.33 -43.74
C ILE A 49 -56.10 -30.49 -43.31
N ILE A 50 -56.35 -30.62 -42.00
CA ILE A 50 -57.66 -30.27 -41.42
C ILE A 50 -57.44 -29.33 -40.23
N ASN A 51 -57.76 -28.07 -40.45
CA ASN A 51 -58.01 -27.06 -39.42
C ASN A 51 -59.38 -27.30 -38.76
N GLY A 52 -59.49 -27.09 -37.43
CA GLY A 52 -60.77 -26.79 -36.79
C GLY A 52 -60.93 -27.30 -35.36
N SER A 53 -60.76 -26.39 -34.41
CA SER A 53 -61.06 -26.53 -32.98
C SER A 53 -62.46 -27.08 -32.68
N THR A 54 -62.58 -28.00 -31.72
CA THR A 54 -63.66 -28.01 -30.73
C THR A 54 -63.19 -28.60 -29.40
N ASN A 55 -63.70 -28.02 -28.32
CA ASN A 55 -63.39 -28.29 -26.92
C ASN A 55 -63.70 -29.74 -26.47
N THR A 56 -63.01 -30.14 -25.39
CA THR A 56 -63.17 -31.30 -24.49
C THR A 56 -62.50 -32.64 -24.85
N PRO A 57 -61.87 -33.32 -23.85
CA PRO A 57 -61.46 -34.71 -23.99
C PRO A 57 -62.68 -35.61 -24.26
N PRO A 58 -62.52 -36.78 -24.93
CA PRO A 58 -63.60 -37.73 -25.11
C PRO A 58 -64.24 -38.11 -23.77
N ALA A 59 -65.57 -38.24 -23.75
CA ALA A 59 -66.39 -38.53 -22.56
C ALA A 59 -66.13 -39.91 -21.91
N ASP A 60 -65.09 -40.61 -22.37
CA ASP A 60 -64.84 -42.03 -22.12
C ASP A 60 -63.51 -42.24 -21.38
N TYR A 61 -62.77 -41.16 -21.07
CA TYR A 61 -61.55 -41.26 -20.29
C TYR A 61 -61.87 -41.42 -18.80
N VAL A 62 -61.82 -42.67 -18.35
CA VAL A 62 -61.91 -43.04 -16.92
C VAL A 62 -60.51 -43.44 -16.46
N PRO A 63 -59.93 -42.80 -15.42
CA PRO A 63 -58.67 -43.25 -14.85
C PRO A 63 -58.84 -44.67 -14.30
N VAL A 64 -58.09 -45.62 -14.85
CA VAL A 64 -58.19 -47.04 -14.49
C VAL A 64 -57.69 -47.23 -13.06
N ARG A 65 -58.62 -47.40 -12.11
CA ARG A 65 -58.34 -48.01 -10.81
C ARG A 65 -58.26 -49.53 -10.95
N SER A 66 -57.10 -50.05 -11.36
CA SER A 66 -56.73 -51.45 -11.08
C SER A 66 -55.29 -51.71 -11.45
N ALA A 67 -54.46 -52.01 -10.45
CA ALA A 67 -53.12 -52.55 -10.60
C ALA A 67 -53.15 -53.92 -11.31
N PRO A 68 -52.31 -54.17 -12.33
CA PRO A 68 -52.04 -55.53 -12.78
C PRO A 68 -51.02 -56.17 -11.84
N SER A 69 -51.48 -57.16 -11.07
CA SER A 69 -50.64 -58.19 -10.47
C SER A 69 -50.15 -59.14 -11.57
N GLY A 70 -48.83 -59.33 -11.73
CA GLY A 70 -48.30 -60.35 -12.65
C GLY A 70 -46.80 -60.25 -12.95
N ASN A 71 -46.00 -60.83 -12.05
CA ASN A 71 -44.54 -61.04 -12.11
C ASN A 71 -43.96 -61.43 -13.48
N THR A 72 -42.74 -60.94 -13.81
CA THR A 72 -41.50 -61.72 -13.57
C THR A 72 -40.20 -60.91 -13.79
N LEU A 73 -39.40 -60.89 -12.71
CA LEU A 73 -37.93 -60.85 -12.60
C LEU A 73 -37.13 -59.77 -13.35
N GLY A 74 -36.73 -58.74 -12.60
CA GLY A 74 -35.58 -57.88 -12.91
C GLY A 74 -35.17 -57.06 -11.68
N MET A 75 -34.32 -57.65 -10.84
CA MET A 75 -33.55 -57.01 -9.75
C MET A 75 -34.32 -56.18 -8.70
N LEU A 76 -34.54 -56.82 -7.55
CA LEU A 76 -34.48 -56.13 -6.27
C LEU A 76 -33.19 -55.28 -6.23
N MET A 77 -33.32 -53.96 -6.22
CA MET A 77 -32.53 -53.16 -5.29
C MET A 77 -33.51 -52.56 -4.30
N THR A 78 -33.41 -53.11 -3.10
CA THR A 78 -33.94 -52.58 -1.86
C THR A 78 -33.79 -51.06 -1.81
N ALA A 79 -34.89 -50.37 -1.52
CA ALA A 79 -34.84 -49.16 -0.71
C ALA A 79 -34.16 -49.54 0.61
N SER A 80 -32.83 -49.45 0.65
CA SER A 80 -32.17 -49.24 1.92
C SER A 80 -32.51 -47.82 2.30
N ALA A 81 -33.25 -47.66 3.39
CA ALA A 81 -32.98 -46.57 4.30
C ALA A 81 -31.48 -46.68 4.67
N ALA A 82 -30.62 -46.08 3.85
CA ALA A 82 -29.27 -45.78 4.23
C ALA A 82 -29.36 -44.50 5.05
N SER A 83 -29.60 -44.66 6.35
CA SER A 83 -29.15 -43.65 7.30
C SER A 83 -27.62 -43.67 7.32
N GLN A 84 -26.99 -42.76 6.57
CA GLN A 84 -25.57 -42.34 6.62
C GLN A 84 -25.41 -41.34 5.48
N SER A 85 -24.84 -40.15 5.58
CA SER A 85 -24.12 -39.40 6.62
C SER A 85 -24.09 -37.95 6.08
N GLY A 86 -24.08 -36.93 6.93
CA GLY A 86 -23.96 -35.54 6.44
C GLY A 86 -22.80 -35.37 5.44
N GLY A 87 -23.06 -34.71 4.31
CA GLY A 87 -22.07 -34.46 3.26
C GLY A 87 -22.57 -34.38 1.80
N SER A 88 -23.87 -34.59 1.53
CA SER A 88 -24.44 -34.45 0.18
C SER A 88 -24.63 -32.98 -0.21
N LYS A 89 -24.33 -32.60 -1.46
CA LYS A 89 -24.49 -31.23 -1.98
C LYS A 89 -25.96 -30.85 -2.12
N ALA A 90 -26.80 -31.74 -2.65
CA ALA A 90 -28.20 -31.45 -2.93
C ALA A 90 -29.17 -32.25 -2.06
N LEU A 91 -30.37 -31.69 -1.82
CA LEU A 91 -31.52 -32.42 -1.31
C LEU A 91 -32.60 -32.47 -2.38
N LEU A 92 -32.99 -33.68 -2.83
CA LEU A 92 -34.13 -33.90 -3.69
C LEU A 92 -35.37 -34.23 -2.85
N VAL A 93 -36.39 -33.38 -2.94
CA VAL A 93 -37.68 -33.56 -2.26
C VAL A 93 -38.65 -34.21 -3.24
N GLU A 94 -38.97 -35.47 -2.98
CA GLU A 94 -39.71 -36.32 -3.92
C GLU A 94 -40.46 -37.42 -3.16
N ASP A 95 -41.77 -37.51 -3.38
CA ASP A 95 -42.62 -38.57 -2.81
C ASP A 95 -42.98 -39.65 -3.84
N VAL A 96 -43.06 -39.28 -5.12
CA VAL A 96 -43.33 -40.16 -6.25
C VAL A 96 -42.46 -39.76 -7.44
N LEU A 97 -42.09 -40.73 -8.28
CA LEU A 97 -41.32 -40.45 -9.49
C LEU A 97 -42.11 -39.53 -10.45
N PRO A 98 -41.59 -38.35 -10.84
CA PRO A 98 -42.24 -37.49 -11.82
C PRO A 98 -42.40 -38.26 -13.13
N TRP A 99 -43.61 -38.30 -13.69
CA TRP A 99 -43.91 -39.02 -14.94
C TRP A 99 -43.54 -40.52 -14.91
N GLY A 100 -43.41 -41.10 -13.72
CA GLY A 100 -43.05 -42.50 -13.50
C GLY A 100 -41.59 -42.86 -13.83
N TYR A 101 -40.66 -41.91 -13.82
CA TYR A 101 -39.24 -42.15 -14.12
C TYR A 101 -38.29 -41.24 -13.32
N PRO A 102 -37.13 -41.75 -12.85
CA PRO A 102 -36.21 -41.02 -11.98
C PRO A 102 -35.29 -40.08 -12.78
N SER A 103 -35.88 -39.12 -13.49
CA SER A 103 -35.15 -38.19 -14.36
C SER A 103 -34.17 -37.31 -13.59
N ASN A 104 -34.57 -36.83 -12.41
CA ASN A 104 -33.78 -35.94 -11.57
C ASN A 104 -32.51 -36.65 -11.07
N GLU A 105 -32.66 -37.88 -10.58
CA GLU A 105 -31.57 -38.71 -10.09
C GLU A 105 -30.59 -39.05 -11.21
N TYR A 106 -31.07 -39.39 -12.41
CA TYR A 106 -30.18 -39.63 -13.55
C TYR A 106 -29.40 -38.38 -13.96
N ALA A 107 -30.04 -37.21 -13.98
CA ALA A 107 -29.36 -35.95 -14.30
C ALA A 107 -28.30 -35.58 -13.25
N LEU A 108 -28.63 -35.70 -11.96
CA LEU A 108 -27.67 -35.46 -10.86
C LEU A 108 -26.49 -36.44 -10.91
N ASN A 109 -26.76 -37.72 -11.15
CA ASN A 109 -25.73 -38.76 -11.30
C ASN A 109 -24.84 -38.49 -12.52
N GLU A 110 -25.40 -38.06 -13.65
CA GLU A 110 -24.62 -37.73 -14.85
C GLU A 110 -23.66 -36.55 -14.59
N LEU A 111 -24.08 -35.58 -13.77
CA LEU A 111 -23.28 -34.41 -13.39
C LEU A 111 -22.33 -34.66 -12.22
N GLY A 112 -22.42 -35.82 -11.56
CA GLY A 112 -21.62 -36.14 -10.37
C GLY A 112 -22.00 -35.32 -9.13
N ILE A 113 -23.20 -34.77 -9.07
CA ILE A 113 -23.71 -34.02 -7.91
C ILE A 113 -24.20 -35.02 -6.86
N THR A 114 -23.66 -34.96 -5.63
CA THR A 114 -24.12 -35.82 -4.52
C THR A 114 -25.44 -35.31 -3.97
N TYR A 115 -26.39 -36.21 -3.71
CA TYR A 115 -27.71 -35.83 -3.23
C TYR A 115 -28.30 -36.83 -2.23
N ASP A 116 -29.16 -36.30 -1.35
CA ASP A 116 -30.09 -37.09 -0.55
C ASP A 116 -31.49 -37.00 -1.15
N VAL A 117 -32.31 -38.05 -0.99
CA VAL A 117 -33.73 -38.05 -1.43
C VAL A 117 -34.65 -38.18 -0.23
N PHE A 118 -35.47 -37.17 0.04
CA PHE A 118 -36.47 -37.19 1.11
C PHE A 118 -37.89 -36.98 0.59
N GLY A 119 -38.84 -37.76 1.13
CA GLY A 119 -40.26 -37.45 0.97
C GLY A 119 -40.66 -36.19 1.74
N SER A 120 -41.67 -35.48 1.25
CA SER A 120 -42.08 -34.16 1.78
C SER A 120 -42.50 -34.19 3.26
N SER A 121 -42.91 -35.36 3.76
CA SER A 121 -43.24 -35.56 5.18
C SER A 121 -42.08 -35.32 6.15
N SER A 122 -40.83 -35.36 5.67
CA SER A 122 -39.63 -35.12 6.49
C SER A 122 -39.24 -33.65 6.61
N LEU A 123 -39.80 -32.77 5.75
CA LEU A 123 -39.39 -31.37 5.62
C LEU A 123 -39.45 -30.58 6.93
N ALA A 124 -40.44 -30.84 7.78
CA ALA A 124 -40.58 -30.14 9.05
C ALA A 124 -39.34 -30.33 9.94
N THR A 125 -38.75 -31.53 9.92
CA THR A 125 -37.59 -31.90 10.76
C THR A 125 -36.24 -31.79 10.05
N THR A 126 -36.21 -31.73 8.72
CA THR A 126 -34.95 -31.67 7.96
C THR A 126 -34.27 -30.31 8.06
N ASP A 127 -33.00 -30.27 8.39
CA ASP A 127 -32.22 -29.03 8.33
C ASP A 127 -31.75 -28.77 6.90
N LEU A 128 -32.35 -27.78 6.23
CA LEU A 128 -32.04 -27.45 4.83
C LEU A 128 -30.69 -26.76 4.66
N SER A 129 -30.15 -26.13 5.72
CA SER A 129 -28.87 -25.40 5.65
C SER A 129 -27.65 -26.27 5.33
N LYS A 130 -27.81 -27.59 5.43
CA LYS A 130 -26.78 -28.59 5.11
C LYS A 130 -26.56 -28.80 3.62
N TYR A 131 -27.47 -28.30 2.80
CA TYR A 131 -27.47 -28.52 1.36
C TYR A 131 -27.14 -27.22 0.65
N GLU A 132 -26.28 -27.32 -0.36
CA GLU A 132 -25.94 -26.26 -1.31
C GLU A 132 -27.16 -25.90 -2.19
N MET A 133 -27.97 -26.91 -2.52
CA MET A 133 -29.19 -26.75 -3.30
C MET A 133 -30.31 -27.68 -2.81
N VAL A 134 -31.54 -27.19 -2.80
CA VAL A 134 -32.75 -27.99 -2.52
C VAL A 134 -33.59 -28.04 -3.80
N ILE A 135 -33.92 -29.24 -4.24
CA ILE A 135 -34.65 -29.53 -5.48
C ILE A 135 -36.03 -30.05 -5.12
N ILE A 136 -37.07 -29.52 -5.74
CA ILE A 136 -38.45 -30.02 -5.65
C ILE A 136 -38.81 -30.66 -6.98
N ALA A 137 -39.13 -31.96 -6.99
CA ALA A 137 -39.56 -32.67 -8.19
C ALA A 137 -40.99 -32.28 -8.61
N SER A 138 -41.28 -32.31 -9.91
CA SER A 138 -42.62 -32.02 -10.45
C SER A 138 -43.59 -33.22 -10.36
N ASP A 139 -44.82 -33.06 -10.86
CA ASP A 139 -45.83 -34.13 -10.98
C ASP A 139 -46.01 -34.94 -9.68
N GLN A 140 -46.13 -34.24 -8.55
CA GLN A 140 -46.34 -34.87 -7.25
C GLN A 140 -47.82 -34.99 -6.92
N GLN A 141 -48.17 -35.61 -5.78
CA GLN A 141 -49.56 -35.71 -5.31
C GLN A 141 -49.98 -34.45 -4.52
N THR A 142 -51.28 -34.14 -4.43
CA THR A 142 -51.79 -32.92 -3.74
C THR A 142 -51.27 -32.78 -2.31
N TRP A 143 -51.09 -33.90 -1.59
CA TRP A 143 -50.59 -33.85 -0.21
C TRP A 143 -49.10 -33.50 -0.13
N THR A 144 -48.30 -33.81 -1.16
CA THR A 144 -46.90 -33.35 -1.27
C THR A 144 -46.86 -31.83 -1.34
N TYR A 145 -47.65 -31.24 -2.23
CA TYR A 145 -47.77 -29.79 -2.34
C TYR A 145 -48.31 -29.12 -1.07
N ASN A 146 -49.27 -29.74 -0.38
CA ASN A 146 -49.74 -29.25 0.92
C ASN A 146 -48.62 -29.25 1.98
N ASN A 147 -47.75 -30.26 1.98
CA ASN A 147 -46.58 -30.31 2.86
C ASN A 147 -45.56 -29.23 2.49
N LEU A 148 -45.30 -29.00 1.21
CA LEU A 148 -44.44 -27.92 0.73
C LEU A 148 -44.97 -26.56 1.18
N ALA A 149 -46.25 -26.27 0.95
CA ALA A 149 -46.91 -25.03 1.36
C ALA A 149 -46.89 -24.83 2.89
N SER A 150 -47.02 -25.92 3.66
CA SER A 150 -46.91 -25.88 5.13
C SER A 150 -45.49 -25.56 5.63
N ASN A 151 -44.47 -25.75 4.79
CA ASN A 151 -43.06 -25.46 5.09
C ASN A 151 -42.50 -24.27 4.30
N LYS A 152 -43.36 -23.44 3.70
CA LYS A 152 -42.96 -22.30 2.86
C LYS A 152 -42.00 -21.32 3.54
N ASP A 153 -42.18 -21.07 4.84
CA ASP A 153 -41.32 -20.14 5.60
C ASP A 153 -39.90 -20.70 5.78
N LYS A 154 -39.78 -22.04 5.77
CA LYS A 154 -38.50 -22.74 5.84
C LYS A 154 -37.73 -22.63 4.53
N PHE A 155 -38.41 -22.78 3.40
CA PHE A 155 -37.82 -22.51 2.08
C PHE A 155 -37.43 -21.04 1.95
N ALA A 156 -38.31 -20.11 2.36
CA ALA A 156 -38.01 -18.69 2.37
C ALA A 156 -36.76 -18.37 3.21
N SER A 157 -36.66 -18.93 4.43
CA SER A 157 -35.50 -18.74 5.31
C SER A 157 -34.21 -19.35 4.73
N TYR A 158 -34.31 -20.55 4.17
CA TYR A 158 -33.17 -21.23 3.54
C TYR A 158 -32.60 -20.42 2.38
N VAL A 159 -33.46 -19.94 1.48
CA VAL A 159 -33.02 -19.12 0.34
C VAL A 159 -32.55 -17.74 0.83
N TYR A 160 -33.23 -17.12 1.79
CA TYR A 160 -32.81 -15.84 2.35
C TYR A 160 -31.37 -15.88 2.87
N ASN A 161 -30.96 -17.02 3.43
CA ASN A 161 -29.63 -17.27 3.97
C ASN A 161 -28.61 -17.80 2.95
N GLY A 162 -28.86 -17.66 1.64
CA GLY A 162 -27.89 -18.02 0.60
C GLY A 162 -28.13 -19.38 -0.07
N GLY A 163 -29.14 -20.14 0.35
CA GLY A 163 -29.49 -21.42 -0.27
C GLY A 163 -30.02 -21.26 -1.70
N VAL A 164 -29.74 -22.25 -2.56
CA VAL A 164 -30.34 -22.33 -3.90
C VAL A 164 -31.56 -23.25 -3.86
N LEU A 165 -32.73 -22.74 -4.26
CA LEU A 165 -33.96 -23.53 -4.40
C LEU A 165 -34.27 -23.74 -5.89
N VAL A 166 -34.30 -25.01 -6.33
CA VAL A 166 -34.70 -25.43 -7.67
C VAL A 166 -36.09 -26.04 -7.59
N ALA A 167 -37.10 -25.36 -8.12
CA ALA A 167 -38.50 -25.73 -7.97
C ALA A 167 -39.13 -26.11 -9.31
N HIS A 168 -39.29 -27.40 -9.55
CA HIS A 168 -40.10 -27.91 -10.65
C HIS A 168 -41.58 -27.87 -10.21
N ALA A 169 -42.23 -26.74 -10.46
CA ALA A 169 -43.53 -26.38 -9.91
C ALA A 169 -44.73 -26.90 -10.73
N THR A 170 -44.46 -27.61 -11.83
CA THR A 170 -45.46 -28.22 -12.72
C THR A 170 -46.36 -29.20 -11.96
N ASP A 171 -47.66 -28.92 -11.93
CA ASP A 171 -48.69 -29.71 -11.28
C ASP A 171 -49.78 -30.14 -12.29
N GLU A 172 -50.86 -30.79 -11.82
CA GLU A 172 -51.92 -31.37 -12.66
C GLU A 172 -51.42 -32.38 -13.72
N GLY A 173 -50.32 -33.06 -13.43
CA GLY A 173 -49.73 -34.14 -14.23
C GLY A 173 -50.37 -35.51 -14.01
N TRP A 174 -49.61 -36.58 -14.27
CA TRP A 174 -50.08 -37.97 -14.16
C TRP A 174 -50.46 -38.37 -12.73
N ASN A 175 -49.83 -37.76 -11.73
CA ASN A 175 -50.14 -37.99 -10.31
C ASN A 175 -51.29 -37.12 -9.79
N ALA A 176 -51.87 -36.27 -10.64
CA ALA A 176 -53.05 -35.44 -10.38
C ALA A 176 -52.94 -34.54 -9.13
N GLY A 177 -51.73 -34.21 -8.69
CA GLY A 177 -51.53 -33.22 -7.63
C GLY A 177 -51.76 -31.80 -8.13
N HIS A 178 -52.04 -30.91 -7.18
CA HIS A 178 -52.26 -29.49 -7.46
C HIS A 178 -51.81 -28.66 -6.26
N TRP A 179 -51.17 -27.50 -6.49
CA TRP A 179 -50.83 -26.56 -5.43
C TRP A 179 -51.65 -25.27 -5.52
N SER A 180 -52.59 -25.11 -4.59
CA SER A 180 -53.43 -23.90 -4.49
C SER A 180 -52.82 -22.80 -3.62
N SER A 181 -51.75 -23.11 -2.89
CA SER A 181 -51.02 -22.19 -2.02
C SER A 181 -49.55 -22.21 -2.36
N SER A 182 -48.94 -21.03 -2.49
CA SER A 182 -47.52 -20.92 -2.82
C SER A 182 -46.63 -21.48 -1.71
N PHE A 183 -45.67 -22.30 -2.14
CA PHE A 183 -44.53 -22.73 -1.33
C PHE A 183 -43.23 -22.00 -1.72
N LEU A 184 -43.28 -21.12 -2.73
CA LEU A 184 -42.12 -20.40 -3.25
C LEU A 184 -41.84 -19.12 -2.45
N PRO A 185 -40.56 -18.78 -2.18
CA PRO A 185 -40.19 -17.51 -1.57
C PRO A 185 -40.72 -16.31 -2.36
N GLY A 186 -41.09 -15.24 -1.67
CA GLY A 186 -41.72 -14.06 -2.29
C GLY A 186 -43.20 -14.23 -2.65
N GLY A 187 -43.80 -15.40 -2.38
CA GLY A 187 -45.22 -15.64 -2.60
C GLY A 187 -45.59 -15.80 -4.08
N VAL A 188 -44.67 -16.29 -4.90
CA VAL A 188 -44.89 -16.55 -6.32
C VAL A 188 -46.00 -17.59 -6.51
N THR A 189 -46.95 -17.27 -7.38
CA THR A 189 -48.10 -18.13 -7.71
C THR A 189 -48.02 -18.59 -9.16
N HIS A 190 -48.95 -19.42 -9.61
CA HIS A 190 -49.06 -19.82 -11.00
C HIS A 190 -50.50 -19.77 -11.49
N VAL A 191 -50.65 -19.82 -12.82
CA VAL A 191 -51.92 -20.00 -13.50
C VAL A 191 -51.80 -21.23 -14.41
N ASN A 192 -52.71 -22.19 -14.23
CA ASN A 192 -52.78 -23.40 -15.04
C ASN A 192 -53.13 -23.02 -16.48
N ASN A 193 -52.24 -23.37 -17.39
CA ASN A 193 -52.34 -23.11 -18.82
C ASN A 193 -51.47 -24.12 -19.55
N ILE A 194 -52.11 -25.23 -19.93
CA ILE A 194 -51.45 -26.28 -20.69
C ILE A 194 -51.09 -25.76 -22.08
N ASN A 195 -49.79 -25.76 -22.40
CA ASN A 195 -49.29 -25.26 -23.67
C ASN A 195 -48.13 -26.10 -24.21
N GLU A 196 -47.93 -26.04 -25.52
CA GLU A 196 -46.94 -26.80 -26.29
C GLU A 196 -45.92 -25.91 -26.99
N TYR A 197 -46.11 -24.59 -26.93
CA TYR A 197 -45.32 -23.61 -27.67
C TYR A 197 -44.67 -22.61 -26.70
N LEU A 198 -43.36 -22.72 -26.55
CA LEU A 198 -42.54 -21.90 -25.67
C LEU A 198 -41.52 -21.09 -26.48
N SER A 199 -41.11 -19.95 -25.94
CA SER A 199 -40.07 -19.10 -26.52
C SER A 199 -39.07 -18.71 -25.45
N ILE A 200 -37.79 -18.81 -25.80
CA ILE A 200 -36.68 -18.33 -25.00
C ILE A 200 -36.71 -16.80 -24.99
N VAL A 201 -36.75 -16.23 -23.78
CA VAL A 201 -36.70 -14.78 -23.55
C VAL A 201 -35.26 -14.31 -23.45
N ASP A 202 -34.43 -15.04 -22.69
CA ASP A 202 -32.99 -14.79 -22.59
C ASP A 202 -32.18 -15.97 -23.13
N SER A 203 -31.68 -15.82 -24.36
CA SER A 203 -30.86 -16.84 -25.01
C SER A 203 -29.43 -16.92 -24.49
N ASN A 204 -29.00 -15.98 -23.65
CA ASN A 204 -27.68 -16.04 -23.01
C ASN A 204 -27.70 -16.81 -21.69
N SER A 205 -28.89 -17.12 -21.15
CA SER A 205 -29.01 -17.85 -19.90
C SER A 205 -28.32 -19.22 -19.99
N PRO A 206 -27.50 -19.62 -19.00
CA PRO A 206 -26.86 -20.93 -18.97
C PRO A 206 -27.85 -22.10 -19.04
N ILE A 207 -29.09 -21.89 -18.59
CA ILE A 207 -30.17 -22.89 -18.58
C ILE A 207 -30.53 -23.34 -19.99
N VAL A 208 -30.59 -22.41 -20.95
CA VAL A 208 -30.97 -22.70 -22.35
C VAL A 208 -29.77 -22.92 -23.27
N SER A 209 -28.57 -23.11 -22.70
CA SER A 209 -27.35 -23.30 -23.48
C SER A 209 -27.46 -24.52 -24.40
N GLY A 210 -27.39 -24.29 -25.71
CA GLY A 210 -27.54 -25.33 -26.72
C GLY A 210 -29.00 -25.80 -26.94
N ILE A 211 -29.98 -25.02 -26.49
CA ILE A 211 -31.42 -25.28 -26.65
C ILE A 211 -32.04 -24.15 -27.47
N THR A 212 -32.95 -24.51 -28.36
CA THR A 212 -33.71 -23.59 -29.23
C THR A 212 -35.19 -23.62 -28.90
N ASP A 213 -35.94 -22.60 -29.32
CA ASP A 213 -37.42 -22.56 -29.15
C ASP A 213 -38.09 -23.84 -29.67
N ALA A 214 -37.66 -24.33 -30.83
CA ALA A 214 -38.20 -25.54 -31.44
C ALA A 214 -37.96 -26.81 -30.60
N GLU A 215 -36.93 -26.81 -29.77
CA GLU A 215 -36.65 -27.92 -28.86
C GLU A 215 -37.50 -27.84 -27.59
N LEU A 216 -38.01 -26.67 -27.21
CA LEU A 216 -38.96 -26.53 -26.10
C LEU A 216 -40.40 -26.89 -26.48
N ASP A 217 -40.67 -27.04 -27.78
CA ASP A 217 -42.01 -27.28 -28.31
C ASP A 217 -42.36 -28.76 -28.45
N GLY A 218 -43.66 -29.06 -28.36
CA GLY A 218 -44.23 -30.35 -28.74
C GLY A 218 -43.88 -31.51 -27.81
N TRP A 219 -43.81 -31.25 -26.51
CA TRP A 219 -43.49 -32.26 -25.51
C TRP A 219 -44.70 -33.11 -25.09
N HIS A 220 -45.86 -32.94 -25.70
CA HIS A 220 -47.13 -33.46 -25.16
C HIS A 220 -47.44 -32.77 -23.83
N TYR A 221 -47.51 -31.44 -23.91
CA TYR A 221 -47.67 -30.44 -22.87
C TYR A 221 -46.33 -29.97 -22.31
N SER A 222 -45.59 -29.19 -23.10
CA SER A 222 -44.30 -28.57 -22.70
C SER A 222 -44.39 -27.76 -21.41
N THR A 223 -45.52 -27.14 -21.12
CA THR A 223 -45.81 -26.51 -19.83
C THR A 223 -47.24 -26.79 -19.38
N HIS A 224 -47.46 -26.82 -18.07
CA HIS A 224 -48.80 -26.88 -17.48
C HIS A 224 -49.29 -25.52 -16.96
N GLY A 225 -48.46 -24.48 -17.02
CA GLY A 225 -48.86 -23.15 -16.61
C GLY A 225 -47.79 -22.09 -16.81
N TYR A 226 -48.04 -20.91 -16.24
CA TYR A 226 -47.07 -19.82 -16.16
C TYR A 226 -47.13 -19.17 -14.78
N PHE A 227 -46.04 -18.55 -14.36
CA PHE A 227 -45.97 -17.88 -13.06
C PHE A 227 -46.68 -16.54 -13.06
N ALA A 228 -47.29 -16.22 -11.92
CA ALA A 228 -47.93 -14.96 -11.62
C ALA A 228 -47.51 -14.47 -10.22
N ASN A 229 -47.67 -13.18 -9.94
CA ASN A 229 -47.17 -12.58 -8.70
C ASN A 229 -45.64 -12.81 -8.52
N ILE A 230 -44.89 -12.70 -9.61
CA ILE A 230 -43.43 -12.79 -9.59
C ILE A 230 -42.81 -11.48 -9.06
N PRO A 231 -41.63 -11.52 -8.41
CA PRO A 231 -40.88 -10.32 -8.05
C PRO A 231 -40.61 -9.42 -9.26
N ALA A 232 -40.54 -8.10 -9.04
CA ALA A 232 -40.36 -7.13 -10.12
C ALA A 232 -38.99 -7.26 -10.82
N ASP A 233 -38.00 -7.77 -10.10
CA ASP A 233 -36.62 -8.05 -10.54
C ASP A 233 -36.43 -9.50 -11.00
N ALA A 234 -37.51 -10.31 -11.09
CA ALA A 234 -37.40 -11.68 -11.57
C ALA A 234 -36.94 -11.71 -13.03
N HIS A 235 -35.88 -12.47 -13.27
CA HIS A 235 -35.34 -12.74 -14.58
C HIS A 235 -36.17 -13.84 -15.26
N ILE A 236 -36.88 -13.46 -16.33
CA ILE A 236 -37.70 -14.38 -17.11
C ILE A 236 -36.83 -15.01 -18.20
N ILE A 237 -36.71 -16.34 -18.20
CA ILE A 237 -35.82 -17.07 -19.11
C ILE A 237 -36.62 -17.69 -20.26
N ILE A 238 -37.78 -18.28 -19.96
CA ILE A 238 -38.67 -18.94 -20.95
C ILE A 238 -40.11 -18.52 -20.64
N GLY A 239 -40.93 -18.37 -21.68
CA GLY A 239 -42.38 -18.20 -21.53
C GLY A 239 -43.19 -18.68 -22.71
N ILE A 240 -44.52 -18.58 -22.61
CA ILE A 240 -45.44 -19.05 -23.65
C ILE A 240 -45.30 -18.19 -24.92
N THR A 241 -45.14 -18.86 -26.07
CA THR A 241 -45.01 -18.24 -27.39
C THR A 241 -46.13 -17.24 -27.67
N GLY A 242 -45.74 -16.06 -28.19
CA GLY A 242 -46.64 -14.95 -28.50
C GLY A 242 -46.69 -13.87 -27.42
N ASN A 243 -46.43 -14.19 -26.16
CA ASN A 243 -46.20 -13.21 -25.09
C ASN A 243 -45.36 -13.82 -23.95
N PRO A 244 -44.10 -14.22 -24.22
CA PRO A 244 -43.32 -15.02 -23.29
C PRO A 244 -42.91 -14.25 -22.01
N THR A 245 -42.79 -12.92 -22.07
CA THR A 245 -42.55 -12.09 -20.87
C THR A 245 -43.81 -11.89 -20.02
N GLY A 246 -45.01 -11.93 -20.63
CA GLY A 246 -46.28 -11.83 -19.90
C GLY A 246 -46.81 -13.16 -19.37
N TYR A 247 -46.29 -14.29 -19.89
CA TYR A 247 -46.65 -15.65 -19.48
C TYR A 247 -45.38 -16.47 -19.23
N PRO A 248 -44.61 -16.13 -18.19
CA PRO A 248 -43.31 -16.75 -17.92
C PRO A 248 -43.46 -18.20 -17.43
N THR A 249 -42.78 -19.14 -18.05
CA THR A 249 -42.79 -20.57 -17.69
C THR A 249 -41.55 -20.97 -16.93
N TYR A 250 -40.43 -20.25 -17.12
CA TYR A 250 -39.20 -20.42 -16.37
C TYR A 250 -38.71 -19.06 -15.87
N ILE A 251 -38.51 -18.94 -14.55
CA ILE A 251 -38.02 -17.73 -13.89
C ILE A 251 -36.83 -18.00 -12.97
N GLU A 252 -35.95 -17.02 -12.86
CA GLU A 252 -34.91 -16.92 -11.84
C GLU A 252 -35.13 -15.63 -11.04
N TYR A 253 -35.01 -15.69 -9.70
CA TYR A 253 -35.01 -14.48 -8.88
C TYR A 253 -34.21 -14.64 -7.59
N SER A 254 -33.76 -13.51 -7.05
CA SER A 254 -33.07 -13.47 -5.76
C SER A 254 -34.09 -13.36 -4.62
N TYR A 255 -33.79 -14.00 -3.49
CA TYR A 255 -34.53 -13.81 -2.25
C TYR A 255 -33.56 -13.83 -1.09
N GLY A 256 -33.31 -12.67 -0.47
CA GLY A 256 -32.16 -12.49 0.42
C GLY A 256 -30.85 -12.71 -0.34
N SER A 257 -29.92 -13.46 0.25
CA SER A 257 -28.62 -13.78 -0.35
C SER A 257 -28.64 -14.99 -1.29
N GLY A 258 -29.75 -15.72 -1.38
CA GLY A 258 -29.86 -16.93 -2.21
C GLY A 258 -30.68 -16.72 -3.48
N LYS A 259 -30.88 -17.83 -4.19
CA LYS A 259 -31.50 -17.86 -5.52
C LYS A 259 -32.65 -18.86 -5.59
N VAL A 260 -33.70 -18.49 -6.33
CA VAL A 260 -34.78 -19.40 -6.73
C VAL A 260 -34.76 -19.57 -8.24
N LEU A 261 -34.67 -20.82 -8.69
CA LEU A 261 -34.95 -21.24 -10.06
C LEU A 261 -36.30 -21.97 -10.05
N ALA A 262 -37.28 -21.49 -10.80
CA ALA A 262 -38.61 -22.09 -10.80
C ALA A 262 -39.13 -22.29 -12.23
N THR A 263 -39.73 -23.45 -12.48
CA THR A 263 -40.31 -23.79 -13.80
C THR A 263 -41.70 -24.42 -13.67
N MET A 264 -42.60 -24.08 -14.61
CA MET A 264 -43.90 -24.73 -14.85
C MET A 264 -43.83 -25.72 -16.03
N GLU A 265 -42.63 -25.93 -16.58
CA GLU A 265 -42.39 -26.82 -17.71
C GLU A 265 -42.30 -28.28 -17.28
N THR A 266 -42.63 -29.21 -18.18
CA THR A 266 -42.50 -30.65 -17.95
C THR A 266 -41.03 -31.10 -18.09
N ILE A 267 -40.11 -30.44 -17.36
CA ILE A 267 -38.65 -30.51 -17.53
C ILE A 267 -38.06 -31.93 -17.37
N GLU A 268 -38.69 -32.80 -16.58
CA GLU A 268 -38.30 -34.20 -16.42
C GLU A 268 -38.79 -35.13 -17.54
N TRP A 269 -39.77 -34.70 -18.34
CA TRP A 269 -40.42 -35.52 -19.37
C TRP A 269 -39.51 -35.91 -20.56
N PRO A 270 -38.64 -35.02 -21.10
CA PRO A 270 -37.69 -35.42 -22.13
C PRO A 270 -36.84 -36.64 -21.75
N TRP A 271 -36.44 -36.74 -20.48
CA TRP A 271 -35.67 -37.87 -19.97
C TRP A 271 -36.46 -39.18 -20.00
N LYS A 272 -37.74 -39.14 -19.57
CA LYS A 272 -38.68 -40.26 -19.70
C LYS A 272 -38.83 -40.71 -21.16
N ARG A 273 -38.99 -39.74 -22.08
CA ARG A 273 -39.22 -40.03 -23.51
C ARG A 273 -38.00 -40.65 -24.17
N VAL A 274 -36.80 -40.19 -23.86
CA VAL A 274 -35.58 -40.85 -24.35
C VAL A 274 -35.46 -42.27 -23.80
N ALA A 275 -35.82 -42.50 -22.52
CA ALA A 275 -35.83 -43.85 -21.94
C ALA A 275 -36.85 -44.78 -22.62
N ASP A 276 -37.96 -44.23 -23.14
CA ASP A 276 -38.95 -44.95 -23.95
C ASP A 276 -38.52 -45.15 -25.42
N GLY A 277 -37.33 -44.66 -25.80
CA GLY A 277 -36.77 -44.79 -27.14
C GLY A 277 -37.07 -43.64 -28.11
N ALA A 278 -37.63 -42.52 -27.65
CA ALA A 278 -37.90 -41.36 -28.49
C ALA A 278 -36.64 -40.49 -28.65
N THR A 279 -35.92 -40.67 -29.76
CA THR A 279 -34.64 -39.97 -30.04
C THR A 279 -34.78 -38.47 -30.27
N TRP A 280 -35.99 -37.98 -30.60
CA TRP A 280 -36.26 -36.55 -30.75
C TRP A 280 -35.94 -35.75 -29.49
N PHE A 281 -36.10 -36.35 -28.29
CA PHE A 281 -35.94 -35.69 -26.99
C PHE A 281 -34.49 -35.62 -26.48
N ASN A 282 -33.50 -36.02 -27.29
CA ASN A 282 -32.11 -36.10 -26.82
C ASN A 282 -31.52 -34.75 -26.41
N GLU A 283 -31.81 -33.69 -27.17
CA GLU A 283 -31.31 -32.35 -26.88
C GLU A 283 -32.13 -31.67 -25.77
N GLN A 284 -33.41 -31.98 -25.68
CA GLN A 284 -34.37 -31.42 -24.71
C GLN A 284 -34.01 -31.80 -23.27
N LYS A 285 -33.40 -32.98 -23.08
CA LYS A 285 -32.84 -33.39 -21.78
C LYS A 285 -31.78 -32.43 -21.25
N ASN A 286 -31.14 -31.65 -22.13
CA ASN A 286 -30.14 -30.68 -21.74
C ASN A 286 -30.74 -29.58 -20.85
N LEU A 287 -32.06 -29.30 -20.90
CA LEU A 287 -32.67 -28.27 -20.08
C LEU A 287 -32.50 -28.58 -18.57
N LEU A 288 -32.93 -29.78 -18.16
CA LEU A 288 -32.76 -30.26 -16.78
C LEU A 288 -31.27 -30.33 -16.38
N ARG A 289 -30.42 -30.80 -17.31
CA ARG A 289 -28.96 -30.92 -17.06
C ARG A 289 -28.32 -29.55 -16.85
N ASN A 290 -28.64 -28.58 -17.69
CA ASN A 290 -28.12 -27.22 -17.64
C ASN A 290 -28.57 -26.51 -16.37
N GLU A 291 -29.84 -26.68 -15.98
CA GLU A 291 -30.37 -26.15 -14.73
C GLU A 291 -29.58 -26.66 -13.52
N PHE A 292 -29.41 -27.98 -13.37
CA PHE A 292 -28.66 -28.53 -12.23
C PHE A 292 -27.19 -28.11 -12.24
N LYS A 293 -26.56 -28.04 -13.42
CA LYS A 293 -25.19 -27.55 -13.56
C LYS A 293 -25.08 -26.07 -13.16
N TYR A 294 -26.03 -25.24 -13.57
CA TYR A 294 -26.09 -23.83 -13.23
C TYR A 294 -26.35 -23.65 -11.73
N ALA A 295 -27.36 -24.33 -11.18
CA ALA A 295 -27.70 -24.31 -9.76
C ALA A 295 -26.52 -24.71 -8.87
N SER A 296 -25.77 -25.75 -9.23
CA SER A 296 -24.56 -26.16 -8.51
C SER A 296 -23.39 -25.18 -8.65
N GLY A 297 -23.43 -24.26 -9.61
CA GLY A 297 -22.48 -23.15 -9.74
C GLY A 297 -22.91 -21.89 -8.98
N LEU A 298 -24.20 -21.80 -8.63
CA LEU A 298 -24.75 -20.74 -7.77
C LEU A 298 -24.51 -21.05 -6.27
N SER A 299 -24.25 -22.31 -5.93
CA SER A 299 -24.06 -22.76 -4.56
C SER A 299 -22.64 -22.52 -4.04
N GLY A 300 -22.40 -21.30 -3.56
CA GLY A 300 -21.42 -21.07 -2.50
C GLY A 300 -22.18 -20.67 -1.24
N THR A 301 -21.98 -21.36 -0.11
CA THR A 301 -22.16 -20.67 1.16
C THR A 301 -21.38 -19.36 1.06
N ASN A 302 -22.00 -18.24 1.38
CA ASN A 302 -21.30 -16.97 1.40
C ASN A 302 -20.20 -17.07 2.45
N LYS A 303 -19.00 -17.47 2.03
CA LYS A 303 -17.86 -17.69 2.92
C LYS A 303 -17.46 -16.44 3.69
N ALA A 304 -17.85 -15.25 3.22
CA ALA A 304 -17.70 -14.04 4.00
C ALA A 304 -18.47 -14.09 5.34
N LEU A 305 -19.51 -14.93 5.48
CA LEU A 305 -20.20 -15.13 6.75
C LEU A 305 -19.40 -16.00 7.74
N GLU A 306 -18.48 -16.83 7.24
CA GLU A 306 -17.65 -17.73 8.04
C GLU A 306 -16.48 -17.00 8.74
N TYR A 307 -16.10 -15.81 8.26
CA TYR A 307 -14.95 -15.06 8.80
C TYR A 307 -15.31 -13.69 9.40
N VAL A 308 -16.60 -13.42 9.63
CA VAL A 308 -17.06 -12.17 10.24
C VAL A 308 -16.42 -11.98 11.62
N PRO A 309 -15.77 -10.83 11.90
CA PRO A 309 -15.10 -10.61 13.18
C PRO A 309 -16.10 -10.39 14.33
N ASN A 310 -15.66 -10.74 15.55
CA ASN A 310 -16.33 -10.34 16.78
C ASN A 310 -15.81 -8.97 17.22
N LEU A 311 -16.69 -8.01 17.46
CA LEU A 311 -16.30 -6.64 17.84
C LEU A 311 -16.50 -6.42 19.34
N TRP A 312 -15.44 -6.02 20.03
CA TRP A 312 -15.42 -5.60 21.42
C TRP A 312 -15.22 -4.10 21.49
N PHE A 313 -16.16 -3.36 22.05
CA PHE A 313 -16.06 -1.91 22.12
C PHE A 313 -15.52 -1.46 23.46
N ASP A 314 -14.76 -0.36 23.49
CA ASP A 314 -14.43 0.28 24.75
C ASP A 314 -15.73 0.59 25.53
N SER A 315 -15.69 0.41 26.85
CA SER A 315 -16.77 0.72 27.78
C SER A 315 -17.41 2.12 27.63
N LYS A 316 -16.71 3.09 27.02
CA LYS A 316 -17.17 4.47 26.82
C LYS A 316 -17.68 4.76 25.41
N GLU A 317 -17.48 3.84 24.47
CA GLU A 317 -17.87 4.02 23.07
C GLU A 317 -19.39 4.21 22.95
N LYS A 318 -19.80 5.13 22.08
CA LYS A 318 -21.19 5.54 21.83
C LYS A 318 -21.67 5.20 20.42
N TYR A 319 -20.74 4.98 19.51
CA TYR A 319 -20.94 4.73 18.09
C TYR A 319 -20.61 3.27 17.77
N TYR A 320 -21.61 2.54 17.29
CA TYR A 320 -21.49 1.15 16.86
C TYR A 320 -21.73 1.08 15.35
N PRO A 321 -21.14 0.08 14.65
CA PRO A 321 -21.23 0.00 13.20
C PRO A 321 -22.68 -0.08 12.74
N THR A 322 -23.04 0.69 11.71
CA THR A 322 -24.41 0.81 11.21
C THR A 322 -24.42 0.99 9.70
N SER A 323 -25.59 0.89 9.07
CA SER A 323 -25.76 1.33 7.69
C SER A 323 -25.70 2.86 7.58
N PRO A 324 -25.07 3.46 6.55
CA PRO A 324 -25.23 4.89 6.27
C PRO A 324 -26.69 5.32 6.01
N PHE A 325 -27.55 4.36 5.65
CA PHE A 325 -28.96 4.54 5.35
C PHE A 325 -29.88 4.17 6.52
N PHE A 326 -29.36 4.11 7.76
CA PHE A 326 -30.11 3.61 8.92
C PHE A 326 -31.41 4.36 9.27
N TYR A 327 -31.60 5.57 8.72
CA TYR A 327 -32.76 6.44 8.92
C TYR A 327 -33.36 7.01 7.63
N THR A 328 -32.75 6.78 6.47
CA THR A 328 -33.20 7.30 5.16
C THR A 328 -32.54 6.50 4.04
N ASP A 329 -33.26 6.25 2.94
CA ASP A 329 -32.71 5.63 1.72
C ASP A 329 -32.15 6.66 0.72
N ASP A 330 -32.39 7.96 0.96
CA ASP A 330 -31.91 9.06 0.14
C ASP A 330 -30.55 9.56 0.65
N ILE A 331 -29.48 9.32 -0.13
CA ILE A 331 -28.11 9.74 0.21
C ILE A 331 -28.01 11.26 0.45
N MET A 332 -28.83 12.08 -0.22
CA MET A 332 -28.81 13.53 -0.06
C MET A 332 -29.33 13.99 1.31
N GLN A 333 -29.95 13.09 2.07
CA GLN A 333 -30.40 13.33 3.45
C GLN A 333 -29.43 12.79 4.50
N THR A 334 -28.30 12.20 4.08
CA THR A 334 -27.30 11.57 4.96
C THR A 334 -26.19 12.50 5.44
N SER A 335 -26.41 13.83 5.48
CA SER A 335 -25.37 14.77 5.93
C SER A 335 -24.79 14.40 7.30
N GLY A 336 -23.49 14.66 7.50
CA GLY A 336 -22.75 14.20 8.68
C GLY A 336 -23.38 14.60 10.00
N GLU A 337 -23.80 15.86 10.12
CA GLU A 337 -24.49 16.36 11.31
C GLU A 337 -25.81 15.64 11.56
N LYS A 338 -26.60 15.37 10.50
CA LYS A 338 -27.88 14.64 10.63
C LYS A 338 -27.64 13.19 11.01
N SER A 339 -26.70 12.52 10.35
CA SER A 339 -26.30 11.14 10.63
C SER A 339 -25.87 10.99 12.09
N LYS A 340 -24.97 11.86 12.58
CA LYS A 340 -24.55 11.89 13.98
C LYS A 340 -25.73 12.08 14.94
N ASN A 341 -26.54 13.13 14.71
CA ASN A 341 -27.62 13.49 15.64
C ASN A 341 -28.73 12.43 15.67
N ASN A 342 -29.13 11.90 14.52
CA ASN A 342 -30.13 10.83 14.45
C ASN A 342 -29.62 9.56 15.14
N TYR A 343 -28.33 9.23 14.98
CA TYR A 343 -27.76 8.05 15.63
C TYR A 343 -27.69 8.19 17.15
N LEU A 344 -27.26 9.36 17.65
CA LEU A 344 -27.20 9.62 19.10
C LEU A 344 -28.57 9.60 19.79
N ASN A 345 -29.66 9.85 19.03
CA ASN A 345 -31.02 9.78 19.54
C ASN A 345 -31.57 8.34 19.65
N LEU A 346 -30.89 7.34 19.08
CA LEU A 346 -31.27 5.93 19.21
C LEU A 346 -30.94 5.40 20.60
N SER A 347 -31.83 4.57 21.14
CA SER A 347 -31.54 3.74 22.30
C SER A 347 -30.48 2.68 21.96
N PHE A 348 -29.82 2.12 22.98
CA PHE A 348 -28.84 1.04 22.76
C PHE A 348 -29.43 -0.16 22.00
N ALA A 349 -30.66 -0.57 22.33
CA ALA A 349 -31.33 -1.67 21.63
C ALA A 349 -31.56 -1.37 20.14
N GLU A 350 -31.96 -0.14 19.80
CA GLU A 350 -32.13 0.28 18.41
C GLU A 350 -30.79 0.36 17.66
N LYS A 351 -29.71 0.76 18.35
CA LYS A 351 -28.36 0.73 17.77
C LYS A 351 -27.93 -0.69 17.43
N MET A 352 -28.18 -1.66 18.33
CA MET A 352 -27.88 -3.07 18.08
C MET A 352 -28.74 -3.64 16.96
N ASP A 353 -30.04 -3.35 16.91
CA ASP A 353 -30.92 -3.78 15.81
C ASP A 353 -30.48 -3.22 14.43
N LYS A 354 -29.79 -2.08 14.44
CA LYS A 354 -29.24 -1.44 13.23
C LYS A 354 -27.78 -1.81 12.93
N ALA A 355 -27.17 -2.67 13.76
CA ALA A 355 -25.79 -3.09 13.59
C ALA A 355 -25.58 -3.73 12.21
N THR A 356 -24.65 -3.16 11.43
CA THR A 356 -24.39 -3.58 10.05
C THR A 356 -22.89 -3.66 9.79
N ILE A 357 -22.45 -4.79 9.26
CA ILE A 357 -21.10 -5.00 8.71
C ILE A 357 -21.25 -5.16 7.20
N TYR A 358 -20.47 -4.40 6.45
CA TYR A 358 -20.39 -4.55 5.00
C TYR A 358 -19.24 -5.48 4.65
N TYR A 359 -19.34 -6.27 3.59
CA TYR A 359 -18.21 -7.06 3.09
C TYR A 359 -17.99 -6.92 1.59
N HIS A 360 -16.74 -7.09 1.17
CA HIS A 360 -16.31 -7.21 -0.22
C HIS A 360 -15.31 -8.36 -0.35
N THR A 361 -15.33 -9.06 -1.48
CA THR A 361 -14.46 -10.23 -1.70
C THR A 361 -13.52 -9.99 -2.87
N VAL A 362 -12.22 -10.17 -2.64
CA VAL A 362 -11.18 -10.00 -3.67
C VAL A 362 -10.44 -11.32 -3.90
N ASP A 363 -10.40 -11.77 -5.15
CA ASP A 363 -9.61 -12.93 -5.58
C ASP A 363 -8.23 -12.49 -6.04
N THR A 364 -7.18 -12.82 -5.28
CA THR A 364 -5.80 -12.45 -5.61
C THR A 364 -5.06 -13.56 -6.36
N GLY A 365 -5.76 -14.65 -6.71
CA GLY A 365 -5.21 -15.82 -7.40
C GLY A 365 -4.98 -17.00 -6.45
N SER A 366 -4.04 -16.86 -5.50
CA SER A 366 -3.75 -17.90 -4.49
C SER A 366 -4.55 -17.73 -3.20
N GLU A 367 -4.96 -16.51 -2.87
CA GLU A 367 -5.78 -16.20 -1.70
C GLU A 367 -7.13 -15.62 -2.15
N ILE A 368 -8.16 -15.82 -1.32
CA ILE A 368 -9.37 -15.00 -1.32
C ILE A 368 -9.30 -14.08 -0.11
N VAL A 369 -9.47 -12.78 -0.33
CA VAL A 369 -9.49 -11.78 0.74
C VAL A 369 -10.90 -11.31 0.98
N TYR A 370 -11.35 -11.42 2.24
CA TYR A 370 -12.63 -10.89 2.71
C TYR A 370 -12.37 -9.59 3.44
N GLU A 371 -12.88 -8.49 2.88
CA GLU A 371 -12.78 -7.16 3.45
C GLU A 371 -14.07 -6.87 4.20
N TYR A 372 -13.98 -6.67 5.51
CA TYR A 372 -15.11 -6.26 6.34
C TYR A 372 -15.01 -4.77 6.63
N TRP A 373 -16.02 -4.01 6.23
CA TRP A 373 -16.08 -2.57 6.34
C TRP A 373 -17.14 -2.14 7.37
N PHE A 374 -16.77 -1.20 8.23
CA PHE A 374 -17.59 -0.71 9.33
C PHE A 374 -17.84 0.77 9.16
N TYR A 375 -19.11 1.17 9.08
CA TYR A 375 -19.48 2.57 9.04
C TYR A 375 -19.94 3.06 10.43
N TYR A 376 -19.31 4.12 10.90
CA TYR A 376 -19.70 4.86 12.09
C TYR A 376 -20.16 6.28 11.68
N PRO A 377 -21.24 6.82 12.27
CA PRO A 377 -21.72 8.15 11.89
C PRO A 377 -20.76 9.30 12.23
N TYR A 378 -19.84 9.11 13.18
CA TYR A 378 -19.00 10.18 13.69
C TYR A 378 -17.75 9.70 14.42
N ASN A 379 -16.58 10.23 14.05
CA ASN A 379 -15.33 10.08 14.81
C ASN A 379 -15.24 11.20 15.86
N ASP A 380 -15.26 10.85 17.15
CA ASP A 380 -15.21 11.80 18.29
C ASP A 380 -13.83 11.90 18.93
N PHE A 381 -12.77 11.57 18.18
CA PHE A 381 -11.38 11.62 18.65
C PHE A 381 -10.67 12.96 18.34
N MET A 382 -9.34 13.05 18.45
CA MET A 382 -8.60 14.30 18.17
C MET A 382 -8.76 14.77 16.71
N ASN A 383 -8.89 13.84 15.77
CA ASN A 383 -9.11 14.09 14.35
C ASN A 383 -10.60 14.10 13.98
N LYS A 384 -11.47 14.71 14.80
CA LYS A 384 -12.95 14.68 14.60
C LYS A 384 -13.36 14.86 13.15
N HIS A 385 -14.22 13.97 12.67
CA HIS A 385 -14.87 14.07 11.37
C HIS A 385 -16.21 13.35 11.35
N TYR A 386 -17.06 13.75 10.40
CA TYR A 386 -18.29 13.03 10.12
C TYR A 386 -18.03 11.85 9.20
N HIS A 387 -18.83 10.79 9.37
CA HIS A 387 -18.72 9.54 8.62
C HIS A 387 -17.36 8.90 8.80
N ASP A 388 -17.30 7.74 9.42
CA ASP A 388 -16.04 7.06 9.68
C ASP A 388 -16.13 5.65 9.14
N TRP A 389 -15.19 5.29 8.28
CA TRP A 389 -15.12 3.99 7.64
C TRP A 389 -13.87 3.28 8.14
N GLU A 390 -14.08 2.20 8.89
CA GLU A 390 -13.02 1.32 9.34
C GLU A 390 -13.09 -0.02 8.64
N SER A 391 -12.03 -0.82 8.74
CA SER A 391 -12.01 -2.14 8.09
C SER A 391 -11.16 -3.20 8.78
N VAL A 392 -11.49 -4.46 8.50
CA VAL A 392 -10.70 -5.65 8.86
C VAL A 392 -10.62 -6.55 7.63
N PHE A 393 -9.41 -6.98 7.27
CA PHE A 393 -9.15 -7.80 6.10
C PHE A 393 -8.72 -9.20 6.53
N VAL A 394 -9.41 -10.22 6.03
CA VAL A 394 -9.12 -11.63 6.31
C VAL A 394 -8.62 -12.28 5.01
N PHE A 395 -7.35 -12.68 5.01
CA PHE A 395 -6.71 -13.37 3.90
C PHE A 395 -6.84 -14.88 4.11
N THR A 396 -7.40 -15.58 3.12
CA THR A 396 -7.63 -17.02 3.18
C THR A 396 -6.97 -17.75 2.02
N ASP A 397 -6.39 -18.91 2.28
CA ASP A 397 -5.87 -19.78 1.23
C ASP A 397 -7.04 -20.30 0.37
N LYS A 398 -6.98 -20.05 -0.94
CA LYS A 398 -8.10 -20.37 -1.85
C LYS A 398 -8.40 -21.86 -1.96
N ALA A 399 -7.39 -22.72 -1.79
CA ALA A 399 -7.54 -24.16 -1.94
C ALA A 399 -8.16 -24.83 -0.71
N THR A 400 -7.84 -24.33 0.48
CA THR A 400 -8.22 -24.92 1.77
C THR A 400 -9.28 -24.14 2.51
N GLY A 401 -9.41 -22.83 2.25
CA GLY A 401 -10.26 -21.92 3.01
C GLY A 401 -9.71 -21.58 4.40
N ASN A 402 -8.46 -21.93 4.72
CA ASN A 402 -7.86 -21.57 6.00
C ASN A 402 -7.51 -20.09 6.04
N VAL A 403 -7.69 -19.44 7.20
CA VAL A 403 -7.23 -18.06 7.43
C VAL A 403 -5.72 -18.04 7.58
N ASP A 404 -5.03 -17.40 6.63
CA ASP A 404 -3.58 -17.22 6.62
C ASP A 404 -3.16 -15.97 7.39
N LYS A 405 -3.97 -14.90 7.31
CA LYS A 405 -3.65 -13.61 7.91
C LYS A 405 -4.89 -12.78 8.18
N VAL A 406 -4.89 -12.00 9.25
CA VAL A 406 -5.86 -10.93 9.50
C VAL A 406 -5.13 -9.61 9.71
N ALA A 407 -5.66 -8.54 9.13
CA ALA A 407 -5.16 -7.18 9.29
C ALA A 407 -6.31 -6.26 9.69
N ALA A 408 -6.14 -5.48 10.75
CA ALA A 408 -7.15 -4.55 11.23
C ALA A 408 -6.72 -3.10 11.01
N SER A 409 -7.68 -2.25 10.61
CA SER A 409 -7.53 -0.80 10.43
C SER A 409 -7.19 -0.14 11.77
N ALA A 410 -5.92 0.19 11.99
CA ALA A 410 -5.48 0.89 13.19
C ALA A 410 -5.20 2.36 12.88
N HIS A 411 -5.23 3.21 13.90
CA HIS A 411 -4.82 4.62 13.79
C HIS A 411 -3.55 4.88 14.59
N GLU A 412 -2.52 4.05 14.39
CA GLU A 412 -1.27 4.19 15.12
C GLU A 412 -0.21 4.89 14.24
N TRP A 413 0.36 5.99 14.77
CA TRP A 413 1.27 6.90 14.07
C TRP A 413 2.58 6.24 13.61
N TYR A 414 2.94 5.16 14.29
CA TYR A 414 4.06 4.28 14.04
C TYR A 414 3.62 3.17 13.08
N ILE A 415 2.50 2.51 13.31
CA ILE A 415 2.03 1.31 12.59
C ILE A 415 0.60 1.55 12.07
N PRO A 416 0.38 1.74 10.76
CA PRO A 416 -0.95 2.04 10.29
C PRO A 416 -1.91 0.88 10.59
N ASN A 417 -1.50 -0.39 10.47
CA ASN A 417 -2.39 -1.54 10.73
C ASN A 417 -1.69 -2.66 11.51
N ASN A 418 -2.39 -3.26 12.47
CA ASN A 418 -1.90 -4.46 13.16
C ASN A 418 -2.26 -5.73 12.39
N VAL A 419 -1.38 -6.74 12.48
CA VAL A 419 -1.45 -7.96 11.66
C VAL A 419 -1.25 -9.20 12.53
N LEU A 420 -2.08 -10.21 12.30
CA LEU A 420 -1.96 -11.54 12.89
C LEU A 420 -1.84 -12.60 11.79
N ASP A 421 -0.75 -13.36 11.80
CA ASP A 421 -0.53 -14.48 10.87
C ASP A 421 -0.99 -15.80 11.50
N ASN A 422 -1.56 -16.67 10.69
CA ASN A 422 -2.00 -18.01 11.03
C ASN A 422 -2.81 -18.05 12.34
N PRO A 423 -3.94 -17.32 12.43
CA PRO A 423 -4.72 -17.24 13.66
C PRO A 423 -5.23 -18.61 14.13
N GLY A 424 -5.43 -19.56 13.21
CA GLY A 424 -5.91 -20.90 13.53
C GLY A 424 -7.38 -20.95 13.97
N LYS A 425 -8.15 -19.89 13.70
CA LYS A 425 -9.59 -19.77 13.93
C LYS A 425 -10.21 -18.87 12.86
N ASP A 426 -11.50 -19.08 12.60
CA ASP A 426 -12.22 -18.42 11.51
C ASP A 426 -12.77 -17.04 11.92
N HIS A 427 -13.25 -16.90 13.16
CA HIS A 427 -13.73 -15.64 13.73
C HIS A 427 -12.69 -15.00 14.65
N ILE A 428 -12.18 -13.85 14.26
CA ILE A 428 -11.21 -13.06 15.03
C ILE A 428 -11.91 -12.03 15.91
N GLY A 429 -11.42 -11.85 17.14
CA GLY A 429 -11.83 -10.77 18.02
C GLY A 429 -11.15 -9.47 17.58
N ILE A 430 -11.89 -8.37 17.62
CA ILE A 430 -11.40 -7.04 17.28
C ILE A 430 -11.83 -6.08 18.38
N LEU A 431 -10.87 -5.45 19.02
CA LEU A 431 -11.07 -4.38 20.00
C LEU A 431 -11.23 -3.05 19.25
N ILE A 432 -12.29 -2.31 19.55
CA ILE A 432 -12.64 -1.03 18.92
C ILE A 432 -12.47 0.09 19.95
N GLU A 433 -11.61 1.05 19.65
CA GLU A 433 -11.25 2.16 20.54
C GLU A 433 -12.33 3.24 20.64
N ASP A 434 -12.45 3.86 21.84
CA ASP A 434 -13.38 4.96 22.15
C ASP A 434 -13.16 6.18 21.25
N GLY A 435 -14.15 6.48 20.41
CA GLY A 435 -14.27 7.67 19.58
C GLY A 435 -13.48 7.62 18.27
N SER A 436 -12.31 6.97 18.24
CA SER A 436 -11.47 6.85 17.04
C SER A 436 -11.88 5.68 16.15
N HIS A 437 -12.54 4.67 16.72
CA HIS A 437 -12.83 3.37 16.13
C HIS A 437 -11.62 2.57 15.63
N ALA A 438 -10.41 2.96 16.06
CA ALA A 438 -9.19 2.21 15.76
C ALA A 438 -9.37 0.75 16.21
N SER A 439 -9.01 -0.17 15.32
CA SER A 439 -9.22 -1.60 15.50
C SER A 439 -7.93 -2.28 15.92
N ALA A 440 -7.98 -3.08 16.98
CA ALA A 440 -6.88 -3.95 17.41
C ALA A 440 -7.29 -5.41 17.42
N ILE A 441 -6.48 -6.29 16.83
CA ILE A 441 -6.74 -7.74 16.86
C ILE A 441 -6.64 -8.27 18.29
N ASP A 442 -7.62 -9.09 18.64
CA ASP A 442 -7.72 -9.91 19.86
C ASP A 442 -7.77 -11.40 19.44
N LYS A 443 -6.63 -12.07 19.64
CA LYS A 443 -6.40 -13.42 19.13
C LYS A 443 -7.11 -14.48 19.96
N ASP A 444 -7.38 -14.27 21.23
CA ASP A 444 -8.11 -15.22 22.06
C ASP A 444 -9.59 -14.85 22.27
N ASP A 445 -10.03 -13.71 21.71
CA ASP A 445 -11.41 -13.21 21.76
C ASP A 445 -11.90 -13.07 23.21
N ASP A 446 -11.06 -12.53 24.10
CA ASP A 446 -11.37 -12.36 25.52
C ASP A 446 -11.69 -10.91 25.93
N GLY A 447 -11.55 -9.96 24.99
CA GLY A 447 -11.77 -8.53 25.22
C GLY A 447 -10.65 -7.86 26.01
N ILE A 448 -9.44 -8.43 26.02
CA ILE A 448 -8.25 -7.93 26.70
C ILE A 448 -7.13 -7.79 25.66
N ALA A 449 -6.47 -6.62 25.62
CA ALA A 449 -5.36 -6.41 24.70
C ALA A 449 -4.05 -7.04 25.22
N ASP A 450 -3.42 -7.93 24.44
CA ASP A 450 -2.06 -8.48 24.68
C ASP A 450 -1.18 -8.49 23.41
N PHE A 451 0.12 -8.28 23.58
CA PHE A 451 1.13 -8.30 22.51
C PHE A 451 1.17 -9.63 21.76
N SER A 452 0.73 -10.73 22.38
CA SER A 452 0.64 -12.02 21.69
C SER A 452 -0.47 -12.07 20.63
N ASP A 453 -1.36 -11.09 20.60
CA ASP A 453 -2.51 -11.07 19.70
C ASP A 453 -2.14 -10.68 18.28
N VAL A 454 -0.96 -10.08 18.09
CA VAL A 454 -0.49 -9.60 16.79
C VAL A 454 0.91 -10.12 16.48
N SER A 455 1.14 -10.55 15.24
CA SER A 455 2.44 -10.99 14.73
C SER A 455 3.46 -9.85 14.67
N ASN A 456 3.02 -8.63 14.39
CA ASN A 456 3.90 -7.47 14.21
C ASN A 456 4.20 -6.71 15.52
N ALA A 457 3.81 -7.25 16.70
CA ALA A 457 4.11 -6.69 18.04
C ALA A 457 5.60 -6.41 18.28
N PHE A 458 6.50 -7.24 17.75
CA PHE A 458 7.95 -7.07 17.95
C PHE A 458 8.52 -5.80 17.30
N VAL A 459 7.89 -5.31 16.23
CA VAL A 459 8.22 -4.01 15.63
C VAL A 459 7.91 -2.90 16.62
N TYR A 460 6.76 -2.96 17.31
CA TYR A 460 6.40 -2.02 18.38
C TYR A 460 7.47 -2.00 19.48
N GLY A 461 7.83 -3.16 20.04
CA GLY A 461 8.78 -3.25 21.16
C GLY A 461 10.18 -2.68 20.87
N VAL A 462 10.68 -2.78 19.64
CA VAL A 462 11.99 -2.22 19.25
C VAL A 462 11.92 -0.70 19.03
N ILE A 463 10.79 -0.22 18.53
CA ILE A 463 10.53 1.18 18.23
C ILE A 463 10.38 2.02 19.52
N VAL A 464 9.72 1.50 20.56
CA VAL A 464 9.60 2.20 21.86
C VAL A 464 10.88 2.13 22.72
N ASN A 465 11.76 1.15 22.50
CA ASN A 465 12.89 0.84 23.40
C ASN A 465 14.26 1.43 22.99
N ARG A 466 14.36 2.46 22.13
CA ARG A 466 15.61 3.23 21.98
C ARG A 466 15.86 4.20 23.16
N ILE A 467 15.86 3.66 24.38
CA ILE A 467 16.36 4.31 25.59
C ILE A 467 17.90 4.16 25.61
N PRO A 468 18.69 5.23 25.85
CA PRO A 468 20.14 5.15 26.01
C PRO A 468 20.57 4.25 27.19
N PRO A 469 21.83 3.76 27.20
CA PRO A 469 22.27 2.71 28.12
C PRO A 469 22.41 3.23 29.55
N SER A 470 21.48 2.91 30.44
CA SER A 470 21.69 2.99 31.89
C SER A 470 21.17 1.73 32.61
N THR A 471 22.05 0.74 32.65
CA THR A 471 22.35 -0.27 33.69
C THR A 471 21.39 -0.67 34.82
N THR A 472 20.07 -0.53 34.72
CA THR A 472 19.14 -1.22 35.63
C THR A 472 18.04 -1.96 34.86
N PRO A 473 17.75 -3.24 35.17
CA PRO A 473 16.67 -3.97 34.54
C PRO A 473 15.35 -3.43 35.12
N PHE A 474 14.77 -2.44 34.47
CA PHE A 474 13.43 -1.97 34.79
C PHE A 474 12.42 -2.87 34.09
N ILE A 475 11.72 -3.67 34.89
CA ILE A 475 10.51 -4.40 34.49
C ILE A 475 9.43 -3.33 34.29
N LEU A 476 8.99 -3.09 33.05
CA LEU A 476 7.74 -2.35 32.79
C LEU A 476 6.68 -3.31 32.26
N PRO A 477 5.61 -3.59 33.04
CA PRO A 477 4.34 -4.02 32.49
C PRO A 477 3.64 -2.79 31.88
N PHE A 478 2.80 -3.01 30.86
CA PHE A 478 1.92 -2.03 30.19
C PHE A 478 2.56 -1.13 29.13
N ALA A 479 2.38 -1.50 27.86
CA ALA A 479 2.47 -0.59 26.72
C ALA A 479 1.46 -1.02 25.64
N TYR A 480 0.26 -0.45 25.64
CA TYR A 480 -0.53 -0.30 24.42
C TYR A 480 -0.72 1.21 24.25
N GLN A 481 -0.11 1.77 23.21
CA GLN A 481 -0.26 3.16 22.77
C GLN A 481 -0.99 3.15 21.42
N THR A 482 -2.29 2.87 21.42
CA THR A 482 -3.20 3.49 20.45
C THR A 482 -3.51 4.89 21.01
N TRP A 483 -3.47 5.94 20.18
CA TRP A 483 -3.43 7.34 20.65
C TRP A 483 -4.72 7.72 21.41
N GLY A 484 -4.75 8.55 22.47
CA GLY A 484 -3.79 9.49 23.03
C GLY A 484 -4.26 9.99 24.42
N PHE A 485 -3.34 10.62 25.17
CA PHE A 485 -3.57 11.22 26.51
C PHE A 485 -4.53 10.47 27.46
N GLY A 486 -4.05 9.35 28.00
CA GLY A 486 -4.59 8.81 29.23
C GLY A 486 -4.11 7.38 29.46
N ARG A 487 -3.54 7.15 30.62
CA ARG A 487 -3.30 5.81 31.17
C ARG A 487 -4.61 5.00 31.08
N PHE A 488 -4.72 4.06 30.14
CA PHE A 488 -5.90 3.22 30.08
C PHE A 488 -5.53 1.74 30.15
N TYR A 489 -6.43 1.04 30.81
CA TYR A 489 -6.16 -0.27 31.38
C TYR A 489 -6.69 -1.34 30.44
N PRO A 490 -5.99 -2.48 30.28
CA PRO A 490 -6.33 -3.52 29.32
C PRO A 490 -7.73 -4.15 29.49
N TYR A 491 -8.44 -3.83 30.58
CA TYR A 491 -9.77 -4.37 30.90
C TYR A 491 -10.96 -3.53 30.42
N LEU A 492 -10.76 -2.37 29.77
CA LEU A 492 -11.90 -1.51 29.37
C LEU A 492 -12.83 -2.19 28.36
N TRP A 493 -12.29 -2.90 27.37
CA TRP A 493 -13.06 -3.64 26.35
C TRP A 493 -13.85 -4.82 26.92
N SER A 494 -13.27 -5.59 27.84
CA SER A 494 -13.95 -6.70 28.53
C SER A 494 -15.23 -6.28 29.29
N SER A 495 -15.40 -4.98 29.55
CA SER A 495 -16.56 -4.40 30.23
C SER A 495 -17.50 -3.61 29.30
N GLY A 496 -17.16 -3.46 28.02
CA GLY A 496 -17.95 -2.75 27.02
C GLY A 496 -18.96 -3.61 26.27
N ALA A 497 -19.52 -3.06 25.21
CA ALA A 497 -20.47 -3.79 24.36
C ALA A 497 -19.73 -4.81 23.48
N LYS A 498 -20.41 -5.91 23.14
CA LYS A 498 -19.91 -6.93 22.21
C LYS A 498 -20.92 -7.17 21.09
N ILE A 499 -20.44 -7.23 19.85
CA ILE A 499 -21.20 -7.70 18.69
C ILE A 499 -20.49 -8.95 18.16
N THR A 500 -21.12 -10.11 18.29
CA THR A 500 -20.60 -11.37 17.78
C THR A 500 -21.12 -11.68 16.39
N HIS A 501 -20.37 -12.45 15.60
CA HIS A 501 -20.76 -12.92 14.28
C HIS A 501 -22.13 -13.64 14.26
N ASP A 502 -22.50 -14.32 15.34
CA ASP A 502 -23.75 -15.08 15.51
C ASP A 502 -24.88 -14.26 16.14
N ALA A 503 -24.68 -12.95 16.35
CA ALA A 503 -25.70 -12.09 16.93
C ALA A 503 -26.94 -12.04 16.01
N PRO A 504 -28.16 -12.34 16.51
CA PRO A 504 -29.36 -12.50 15.67
C PRO A 504 -29.84 -11.20 15.02
N TYR A 505 -29.31 -10.06 15.47
CA TYR A 505 -29.61 -8.72 14.95
C TYR A 505 -28.55 -8.20 13.98
N LEU A 506 -27.39 -8.86 13.87
CA LEU A 506 -26.30 -8.41 13.04
C LEU A 506 -26.65 -8.60 11.57
N LYS A 507 -26.54 -7.52 10.80
CA LYS A 507 -26.71 -7.54 9.34
C LYS A 507 -25.32 -7.59 8.70
N VAL A 508 -25.05 -8.62 7.91
CA VAL A 508 -23.83 -8.73 7.12
C VAL A 508 -24.20 -8.64 5.65
N ILE A 509 -23.78 -7.57 4.98
CA ILE A 509 -24.28 -7.16 3.65
C ILE A 509 -23.13 -7.00 2.67
N GLU A 510 -23.26 -7.56 1.47
CA GLU A 510 -22.27 -7.36 0.41
C GLU A 510 -22.28 -5.93 -0.12
N ILE A 511 -21.10 -5.37 -0.39
CA ILE A 511 -20.95 -4.14 -1.16
C ILE A 511 -21.11 -4.50 -2.65
N THR A 512 -22.33 -4.37 -3.16
CA THR A 512 -22.66 -4.60 -4.57
C THR A 512 -22.65 -3.31 -5.38
N ASP A 513 -22.64 -3.42 -6.71
CA ASP A 513 -22.81 -2.27 -7.61
C ASP A 513 -24.11 -1.51 -7.33
N ASP A 514 -25.20 -2.20 -6.94
CA ASP A 514 -26.46 -1.57 -6.53
C ASP A 514 -26.30 -0.74 -5.26
N PHE A 515 -25.52 -1.23 -4.28
CA PHE A 515 -25.22 -0.47 -3.07
C PHE A 515 -24.35 0.76 -3.38
N ILE A 516 -23.30 0.60 -4.19
CA ILE A 516 -22.43 1.69 -4.67
C ILE A 516 -23.26 2.72 -5.44
N GLY A 517 -24.19 2.28 -6.27
CA GLY A 517 -25.08 3.14 -7.05
C GLY A 517 -25.95 4.07 -6.20
N LYS A 518 -26.23 3.72 -4.93
CA LYS A 518 -26.97 4.61 -4.00
C LYS A 518 -26.22 5.89 -3.65
N PHE A 519 -24.91 5.94 -3.88
CA PHE A 519 -24.05 7.10 -3.60
C PHE A 519 -23.94 8.07 -4.79
N ASP A 520 -24.63 7.80 -5.90
CA ASP A 520 -24.73 8.68 -7.08
C ASP A 520 -23.36 9.15 -7.62
N GLY A 521 -22.36 8.26 -7.58
CA GLY A 521 -21.00 8.53 -8.05
C GLY A 521 -20.18 9.51 -7.20
N MET A 522 -20.65 9.87 -6.00
CA MET A 522 -19.88 10.68 -5.06
C MET A 522 -18.76 9.86 -4.41
N ASP A 523 -17.57 10.44 -4.28
CA ASP A 523 -16.42 9.78 -3.62
C ASP A 523 -16.44 9.90 -2.09
N THR A 524 -17.32 10.76 -1.55
CA THR A 524 -17.57 10.94 -0.12
C THR A 524 -19.05 11.31 0.14
N PHE A 525 -19.42 11.54 1.41
CA PHE A 525 -20.81 11.84 1.81
C PHE A 525 -21.22 13.29 1.52
N PRO A 526 -22.46 13.53 1.04
CA PRO A 526 -22.92 14.86 0.70
C PRO A 526 -23.19 15.72 1.94
N TYR A 527 -22.96 17.04 1.80
CA TYR A 527 -23.28 18.06 2.82
C TYR A 527 -22.59 17.85 4.18
N SER A 528 -21.45 17.18 4.19
CA SER A 528 -20.67 16.88 5.40
C SER A 528 -19.45 17.81 5.45
N PRO A 529 -19.51 18.91 6.23
CA PRO A 529 -18.42 19.86 6.26
C PRO A 529 -17.19 19.28 6.94
N ASP A 530 -16.01 19.73 6.51
CA ASP A 530 -14.75 19.50 7.20
C ASP A 530 -14.85 20.03 8.64
N GLN A 531 -14.45 19.19 9.60
CA GLN A 531 -14.38 19.55 11.02
C GLN A 531 -12.96 19.92 11.47
N GLY A 532 -12.00 19.94 10.55
CA GLY A 532 -10.69 20.51 10.71
C GLY A 532 -10.77 21.95 11.22
N VAL A 533 -10.35 22.16 12.47
CA VAL A 533 -10.16 23.50 13.02
C VAL A 533 -8.75 23.95 12.65
N PRO A 534 -8.57 25.08 11.95
CA PRO A 534 -7.24 25.61 11.72
C PRO A 534 -6.60 26.00 13.05
N VAL A 535 -5.57 25.27 13.44
CA VAL A 535 -4.65 25.62 14.51
C VAL A 535 -3.56 26.47 13.90
N TYR A 536 -3.55 27.74 14.29
CA TYR A 536 -2.53 28.70 13.91
C TYR A 536 -1.36 28.53 14.86
N ILE A 537 -0.25 28.03 14.32
CA ILE A 537 0.99 27.89 15.04
C ILE A 537 1.81 29.13 14.75
N PRO A 538 1.92 30.05 15.72
CA PRO A 538 2.78 31.20 15.55
C PRO A 538 4.20 30.67 15.44
N VAL A 539 4.78 30.79 14.26
CA VAL A 539 6.22 30.66 14.10
C VAL A 539 6.74 32.05 14.36
N PRO A 540 7.36 32.31 15.53
CA PRO A 540 7.86 33.62 15.78
C PRO A 540 8.86 33.93 14.65
N PHE A 541 8.67 35.09 14.03
CA PHE A 541 9.55 35.67 13.03
C PHE A 541 9.47 35.13 11.58
N VAL A 542 8.35 34.50 11.18
CA VAL A 542 7.93 34.42 9.77
C VAL A 542 6.73 35.35 9.58
N GLU A 543 6.58 36.03 8.44
CA GLU A 543 5.35 36.77 8.11
C GLU A 543 4.19 35.77 7.87
N GLY A 544 3.63 35.23 8.95
CA GLY A 544 2.44 34.37 8.93
C GLY A 544 2.52 33.20 9.92
N ASP A 545 1.36 32.86 10.47
CA ASP A 545 1.17 31.62 11.22
C ASP A 545 1.24 30.41 10.28
N ARG A 546 1.81 29.30 10.74
CA ARG A 546 1.66 28.02 10.06
C ARG A 546 0.30 27.45 10.44
N VAL A 547 -0.55 27.21 9.45
CA VAL A 547 -1.91 26.71 9.65
C VAL A 547 -1.91 25.20 9.52
N VAL A 548 -2.36 24.50 10.57
CA VAL A 548 -2.60 23.06 10.53
C VAL A 548 -4.07 22.84 10.84
N ASN A 549 -4.80 22.16 9.97
CA ASN A 549 -6.18 21.77 10.28
C ASN A 549 -6.14 20.55 11.21
N VAL A 550 -6.60 20.72 12.45
CA VAL A 550 -6.73 19.64 13.43
C VAL A 550 -8.19 19.18 13.44
N GLY A 551 -8.43 17.93 13.07
CA GLY A 551 -9.72 17.41 12.65
C GLY A 551 -9.62 16.80 11.24
N GLY A 552 -10.71 16.26 10.72
CA GLY A 552 -10.73 15.62 9.40
C GLY A 552 -11.91 16.03 8.54
N ALA A 553 -11.68 15.96 7.22
CA ALA A 553 -12.76 15.85 6.26
C ALA A 553 -13.37 14.44 6.34
N PRO A 554 -14.65 14.27 5.98
CA PRO A 554 -15.22 12.95 5.78
C PRO A 554 -14.32 12.09 4.86
N PRO A 555 -14.07 10.82 5.19
CA PRO A 555 -13.23 9.93 4.41
C PRO A 555 -13.91 9.59 3.09
N LYS A 556 -13.11 9.02 2.18
CA LYS A 556 -13.63 8.42 0.96
C LYS A 556 -14.35 7.11 1.24
N HIS A 557 -15.34 6.77 0.41
CA HIS A 557 -16.02 5.48 0.49
C HIS A 557 -15.06 4.31 0.23
N PRO A 558 -15.36 3.11 0.75
CA PRO A 558 -14.51 1.92 0.57
C PRO A 558 -14.01 1.72 -0.87
N TRP A 559 -14.90 1.72 -1.86
CA TRP A 559 -14.57 1.48 -3.28
C TRP A 559 -13.73 2.57 -3.95
N ASP A 560 -13.58 3.74 -3.31
CA ASP A 560 -12.71 4.82 -3.78
C ASP A 560 -11.33 4.80 -3.09
N GLN A 561 -11.09 3.84 -2.19
CA GLN A 561 -9.82 3.64 -1.50
C GLN A 561 -8.92 2.64 -2.26
N PRO A 562 -7.58 2.85 -2.31
CA PRO A 562 -6.67 1.97 -3.04
C PRO A 562 -6.66 0.51 -2.56
N ASN A 563 -6.94 0.26 -1.28
CA ASN A 563 -6.92 -1.07 -0.67
C ASN A 563 -8.17 -1.90 -0.99
N TYR A 564 -9.25 -1.32 -1.50
CA TYR A 564 -10.49 -2.06 -1.82
C TYR A 564 -10.37 -3.04 -2.99
N ASN A 565 -9.54 -2.69 -3.99
CA ASN A 565 -9.24 -3.59 -5.12
C ASN A 565 -7.82 -4.18 -5.02
N GLU A 566 -6.99 -3.65 -4.13
CA GLU A 566 -5.61 -4.11 -3.91
C GLU A 566 -5.39 -4.37 -2.40
N PRO A 567 -5.95 -5.47 -1.86
CA PRO A 567 -6.07 -5.69 -0.42
C PRO A 567 -4.73 -5.70 0.32
N TYR A 568 -3.64 -6.09 -0.32
CA TYR A 568 -2.31 -6.06 0.29
C TYR A 568 -1.83 -4.64 0.66
N LYS A 569 -2.45 -3.58 0.14
CA LYS A 569 -2.14 -2.20 0.56
C LYS A 569 -2.52 -1.92 2.02
N ILE A 570 -3.39 -2.73 2.62
CA ILE A 570 -3.65 -2.65 4.07
C ILE A 570 -2.44 -3.10 4.89
N LEU A 571 -1.58 -3.97 4.35
CA LEU A 571 -0.38 -4.49 4.99
C LEU A 571 0.78 -3.49 4.88
N THR A 572 0.56 -2.26 5.33
CA THR A 572 1.50 -1.14 5.22
C THR A 572 2.90 -1.53 5.71
N SER A 573 3.91 -1.14 4.93
CA SER A 573 5.32 -1.37 5.26
C SER A 573 5.92 -0.14 5.96
N PHE A 574 6.79 -0.37 6.93
CA PHE A 574 7.59 0.68 7.59
C PHE A 574 8.72 1.11 6.68
N LYS A 575 8.54 2.24 6.02
CA LYS A 575 9.60 2.88 5.25
C LYS A 575 9.51 4.39 5.42
N ASP A 576 10.59 5.05 5.01
CA ASP A 576 10.64 6.51 4.91
C ASP A 576 10.24 7.16 6.25
N LEU A 577 10.91 6.71 7.31
CA LEU A 577 10.64 7.13 8.68
C LEU A 577 11.27 8.50 8.96
N VAL A 578 10.54 9.39 9.63
CA VAL A 578 11.10 10.61 10.20
C VAL A 578 10.99 10.53 11.71
N SER A 579 12.11 10.62 12.42
CA SER A 579 12.18 10.49 13.88
C SER A 579 12.79 11.72 14.54
N VAL A 580 12.34 12.01 15.76
CA VAL A 580 12.85 13.15 16.52
C VAL A 580 12.73 12.96 18.02
N VAL A 581 13.68 13.53 18.75
CA VAL A 581 13.59 13.77 20.19
C VAL A 581 13.60 15.29 20.44
N ALA A 582 12.51 15.84 20.96
CA ALA A 582 12.44 17.22 21.41
C ALA A 582 13.01 17.36 22.83
N LYS A 583 14.02 18.22 22.97
CA LYS A 583 14.57 18.64 24.25
C LYS A 583 14.64 20.14 24.30
N ASP A 584 14.70 20.72 25.48
CA ASP A 584 15.11 22.12 25.59
C ASP A 584 16.64 22.26 25.50
N ILE A 585 17.14 23.49 25.31
CA ILE A 585 18.58 23.77 25.27
C ILE A 585 19.34 23.39 26.55
N TYR A 586 18.64 23.02 27.63
CA TYR A 586 19.20 22.51 28.88
C TYR A 586 19.10 20.97 28.98
N TYR A 587 18.81 20.30 27.86
CA TYR A 587 18.69 18.86 27.68
C TYR A 587 17.52 18.19 28.42
N LYS A 588 16.53 18.96 28.89
CA LYS A 588 15.32 18.41 29.50
C LYS A 588 14.37 17.89 28.42
N GLU A 589 13.73 16.74 28.64
CA GLU A 589 12.72 16.22 27.71
C GLU A 589 11.49 17.13 27.64
N VAL A 590 10.99 17.36 26.41
CA VAL A 590 9.78 18.17 26.16
C VAL A 590 8.69 17.28 25.57
N GLY A 591 7.83 16.74 26.43
CA GLY A 591 6.66 15.97 26.00
C GLY A 591 5.43 16.81 25.69
N GLY A 592 4.55 16.30 24.83
CA GLY A 592 3.34 16.99 24.38
C GLY A 592 3.57 18.09 23.34
N ALA A 593 4.80 18.28 22.88
CA ALA A 593 5.10 19.16 21.74
C ALA A 593 4.48 18.60 20.47
N ILE A 594 3.82 19.44 19.67
CA ILE A 594 3.37 19.10 18.33
C ILE A 594 4.53 19.23 17.33
N VAL A 595 4.73 18.23 16.47
CA VAL A 595 5.79 18.14 15.47
C VAL A 595 5.13 17.96 14.11
N ILE A 596 5.33 18.90 13.20
CA ILE A 596 4.64 18.95 11.90
C ILE A 596 5.66 18.95 10.78
N ILE A 597 5.50 18.06 9.81
CA ILE A 597 6.21 18.10 8.53
C ILE A 597 5.28 18.72 7.50
N MET A 598 5.66 19.89 7.02
CA MET A 598 4.97 20.62 5.97
C MET A 598 5.32 19.99 4.62
N SER A 599 4.32 19.41 3.96
CA SER A 599 4.42 18.90 2.58
C SER A 599 3.08 19.10 1.86
N ASN A 600 2.93 18.62 0.62
CA ASN A 600 1.61 18.58 -0.04
C ASN A 600 0.55 17.83 0.80
N GLN A 601 1.00 16.83 1.57
CA GLN A 601 0.24 16.18 2.63
C GLN A 601 0.90 16.52 3.97
N THR A 602 0.26 17.35 4.80
CA THR A 602 0.81 17.70 6.12
C THR A 602 0.83 16.47 7.02
N TYR A 603 1.99 16.15 7.59
CA TYR A 603 2.13 15.13 8.64
C TYR A 603 2.29 15.83 9.99
N TYR A 604 1.63 15.40 11.06
CA TYR A 604 1.83 16.01 12.37
C TYR A 604 1.69 15.03 13.53
N THR A 605 2.66 14.90 14.41
CA THR A 605 2.55 14.03 15.59
C THR A 605 2.78 14.81 16.86
N PHE A 606 2.66 14.17 18.02
CA PHE A 606 3.05 14.73 19.31
C PHE A 606 4.17 13.92 19.94
N THR A 607 5.02 14.61 20.67
CA THR A 607 6.07 13.97 21.45
C THR A 607 5.51 13.29 22.70
N ASN A 608 6.05 12.12 23.04
CA ASN A 608 5.74 11.41 24.27
C ASN A 608 6.40 12.07 25.50
N GLU A 609 6.25 11.50 26.70
CA GLU A 609 6.84 12.02 27.94
C GLU A 609 8.38 12.18 27.90
N THR A 610 9.07 11.42 27.04
CA THR A 610 10.53 11.52 26.82
C THR A 610 10.92 12.48 25.68
N GLY A 611 9.95 13.22 25.14
CA GLY A 611 10.16 14.12 23.99
C GLY A 611 10.26 13.41 22.65
N TYR A 612 10.06 12.09 22.58
CA TYR A 612 10.25 11.31 21.36
C TYR A 612 8.96 11.22 20.55
N CYS A 613 9.09 11.33 19.23
CA CYS A 613 8.08 10.89 18.28
C CYS A 613 8.73 10.47 16.96
N MET A 614 7.94 9.86 16.09
CA MET A 614 8.31 9.53 14.73
C MET A 614 7.08 9.51 13.84
N MET A 615 7.29 9.55 12.53
CA MET A 615 6.28 9.51 11.48
C MET A 615 6.75 8.52 10.42
N ALA A 616 5.84 7.75 9.85
CA ALA A 616 6.16 6.78 8.80
C ALA A 616 5.59 7.20 7.44
N ASN A 617 6.15 6.65 6.37
CA ASN A 617 5.71 6.91 5.00
C ASN A 617 5.70 8.40 4.64
N VAL A 618 6.67 9.16 5.18
CA VAL A 618 6.87 10.54 4.78
C VAL A 618 7.39 10.52 3.34
N THR A 619 6.78 11.31 2.46
CA THR A 619 7.19 11.32 1.04
C THR A 619 8.65 11.75 0.92
N PRO A 620 9.50 11.09 0.12
CA PRO A 620 10.87 11.55 -0.09
C PRO A 620 10.93 12.96 -0.69
N GLY A 621 11.90 13.75 -0.28
CA GLY A 621 12.14 15.11 -0.74
C GLY A 621 12.53 16.09 0.37
N ILE A 622 12.62 17.37 0.01
CA ILE A 622 12.96 18.45 0.94
C ILE A 622 11.69 18.95 1.63
N HIS A 623 11.68 18.89 2.95
CA HIS A 623 10.55 19.30 3.78
C HIS A 623 10.96 20.33 4.82
N GLU A 624 9.95 20.98 5.41
CA GLU A 624 10.08 21.84 6.58
C GLU A 624 9.40 21.15 7.77
N VAL A 625 10.13 20.99 8.87
CA VAL A 625 9.54 20.61 10.16
C VAL A 625 9.30 21.85 11.02
N VAL A 626 8.14 21.91 11.65
CA VAL A 626 7.77 22.91 12.66
C VAL A 626 7.45 22.19 13.96
N VAL A 627 8.08 22.60 15.06
CA VAL A 627 7.79 22.06 16.40
C VAL A 627 7.29 23.18 17.30
N ASN A 628 6.18 22.94 17.99
CA ASN A 628 5.61 23.89 18.94
C ASN A 628 5.30 23.20 20.27
N ALA A 629 5.66 23.88 21.37
CA ALA A 629 5.45 23.41 22.73
C ALA A 629 5.18 24.60 23.66
N ASP A 630 4.30 24.42 24.64
CA ASP A 630 3.97 25.47 25.61
C ASP A 630 5.23 25.93 26.39
N GLY A 631 5.40 27.23 26.55
CA GLY A 631 6.57 27.85 27.19
C GLY A 631 7.85 27.91 26.34
N TYR A 632 7.84 27.38 25.12
CA TYR A 632 8.97 27.40 24.19
C TYR A 632 8.66 28.22 22.93
N SER A 633 9.71 28.78 22.33
CA SER A 633 9.64 29.33 20.98
C SER A 633 9.46 28.19 19.98
N SER A 634 8.62 28.39 18.96
CA SER A 634 8.49 27.40 17.89
C SER A 634 9.84 27.19 17.21
N TYR A 635 10.13 25.94 16.88
CA TYR A 635 11.34 25.54 16.19
C TYR A 635 11.03 25.24 14.74
N ILE A 636 11.96 25.60 13.84
CA ILE A 636 11.85 25.35 12.41
C ILE A 636 13.16 24.74 11.90
N GLN A 637 13.04 23.74 11.03
CA GLN A 637 14.17 23.17 10.31
C GLN A 637 13.70 22.73 8.93
N ARG A 638 14.43 23.11 7.90
CA ARG A 638 14.33 22.49 6.57
C ARG A 638 15.30 21.33 6.49
N PHE A 639 14.87 20.19 5.95
CA PHE A 639 15.66 18.95 5.89
C PHE A 639 15.37 18.17 4.61
N ASP A 640 16.32 17.32 4.21
CA ASP A 640 16.16 16.40 3.09
C ASP A 640 15.81 14.99 3.59
N HIS A 641 14.82 14.37 2.97
CA HIS A 641 14.29 13.07 3.32
C HIS A 641 14.44 12.10 2.14
N GLU A 642 15.46 11.25 2.18
CA GLU A 642 15.71 10.22 1.15
C GLU A 642 15.39 8.79 1.63
N GLY A 643 14.83 8.66 2.83
CA GLY A 643 14.59 7.40 3.53
C GLY A 643 14.54 7.64 5.04
N ASN A 644 14.89 6.67 5.88
CA ASN A 644 14.84 6.88 7.33
C ASN A 644 15.73 8.04 7.80
N THR A 645 15.10 9.14 8.24
CA THR A 645 15.74 10.39 8.66
C THR A 645 15.51 10.62 10.16
N SER A 646 16.55 11.03 10.88
CA SER A 646 16.44 11.59 12.23
C SER A 646 16.70 13.09 12.16
N LEU A 647 15.75 13.89 12.66
CA LEU A 647 15.81 15.35 12.57
C LEU A 647 16.73 15.98 13.62
N GLY A 648 17.14 17.22 13.37
CA GLY A 648 18.00 17.97 14.27
C GLY A 648 19.43 17.46 14.34
N VAL A 649 20.11 17.79 15.43
CA VAL A 649 21.50 17.38 15.65
C VAL A 649 21.50 16.03 16.35
N ASN A 650 22.02 15.00 15.67
CA ASN A 650 22.05 13.62 16.18
C ASN A 650 20.65 13.11 16.63
N GLY A 651 19.59 13.48 15.90
CA GLY A 651 18.21 13.08 16.22
C GLY A 651 17.51 13.92 17.28
N THR A 652 18.12 15.03 17.73
CA THR A 652 17.56 15.91 18.76
C THR A 652 17.25 17.31 18.19
N LEU A 653 16.03 17.81 18.41
CA LEU A 653 15.69 19.22 18.22
C LEU A 653 15.72 19.93 19.56
N PHE A 654 16.53 21.00 19.64
CA PHE A 654 16.66 21.81 20.85
C PHE A 654 15.71 23.00 20.78
N LEU A 655 14.66 22.99 21.61
CA LEU A 655 13.70 24.06 21.77
C LEU A 655 14.25 25.13 22.73
N VAL A 656 14.06 26.40 22.38
CA VAL A 656 14.51 27.53 23.19
C VAL A 656 13.33 28.07 24.00
N PRO A 657 13.43 28.17 25.34
CA PRO A 657 12.39 28.82 26.14
C PRO A 657 12.09 30.24 25.64
N THR A 658 10.80 30.58 25.54
CA THR A 658 10.37 31.87 24.98
C THR A 658 11.03 33.11 25.62
N PRO A 659 11.28 33.17 26.96
CA PRO A 659 11.90 34.34 27.58
C PRO A 659 13.35 34.62 27.19
N GLU A 660 14.04 33.66 26.55
CA GLU A 660 15.44 33.79 26.13
C GLU A 660 15.63 33.70 24.61
N ALA A 661 14.58 33.36 23.86
CA ALA A 661 14.62 33.13 22.42
C ALA A 661 14.81 34.41 21.61
N TYR A 662 15.66 34.35 20.58
CA TYR A 662 15.80 35.36 19.54
C TYR A 662 16.00 34.67 18.18
N ARG A 663 15.78 35.39 17.09
CA ARG A 663 15.85 34.83 15.74
C ARG A 663 17.21 35.06 15.10
N ILE A 664 17.71 34.05 14.40
CA ILE A 664 18.85 34.16 13.50
C ILE A 664 18.33 33.90 12.09
N GLU A 665 18.61 34.79 11.16
CA GLU A 665 18.27 34.62 9.76
C GLU A 665 19.39 35.10 8.85
N GLY A 666 19.32 34.73 7.57
CA GLY A 666 20.16 35.35 6.55
C GLY A 666 20.04 34.65 5.21
N ILE A 667 20.77 35.17 4.23
CA ILE A 667 20.84 34.63 2.88
C ILE A 667 22.24 34.06 2.64
N VAL A 668 22.31 32.85 2.08
CA VAL A 668 23.55 32.24 1.61
C VAL A 668 23.73 32.51 0.12
N THR A 669 24.85 33.14 -0.22
CA THR A 669 25.26 33.43 -1.62
C THR A 669 26.63 32.88 -1.94
N ASP A 670 26.97 32.73 -3.23
CA ASP A 670 28.38 32.56 -3.64
C ASP A 670 29.08 33.93 -3.78
N VAL A 671 30.39 33.92 -4.03
CA VAL A 671 31.20 35.14 -4.23
C VAL A 671 30.75 36.01 -5.42
N LYS A 672 29.91 35.48 -6.32
CA LYS A 672 29.33 36.19 -7.47
C LYS A 672 27.95 36.78 -7.14
N GLY A 673 27.42 36.51 -5.95
CA GLY A 673 26.09 36.93 -5.50
C GLY A 673 24.96 36.01 -5.96
N ASN A 674 25.26 34.81 -6.46
CA ASN A 674 24.22 33.84 -6.80
C ASN A 674 23.62 33.25 -5.52
N ILE A 675 22.31 32.99 -5.56
CA ILE A 675 21.57 32.38 -4.45
C ILE A 675 21.93 30.89 -4.30
N MET A 676 22.19 30.46 -3.07
CA MET A 676 22.59 29.08 -2.75
C MET A 676 21.48 28.35 -2.01
N ALA A 677 20.49 27.84 -2.75
CA ALA A 677 19.42 26.99 -2.21
C ALA A 677 19.94 25.63 -1.73
N ASN A 678 19.28 25.04 -0.73
CA ASN A 678 19.63 23.76 -0.11
C ASN A 678 21.06 23.71 0.46
N SER A 679 21.65 24.87 0.79
CA SER A 679 22.89 24.94 1.57
C SER A 679 22.62 24.45 2.99
N THR A 680 23.51 23.62 3.53
CA THR A 680 23.42 23.22 4.94
C THR A 680 23.93 24.36 5.81
N VAL A 681 23.16 24.76 6.81
CA VAL A 681 23.55 25.77 7.81
C VAL A 681 23.63 25.12 9.18
N ASN A 682 24.83 25.01 9.71
CA ASN A 682 25.13 24.46 11.03
C ASN A 682 25.39 25.58 12.02
N ILE A 683 24.95 25.39 13.27
CA ILE A 683 25.12 26.40 14.31
C ILE A 683 25.71 25.75 15.55
N TYR A 684 26.83 26.29 16.00
CA TYR A 684 27.62 25.80 17.12
C TYR A 684 27.55 26.76 18.30
N ASP A 685 27.49 26.23 19.52
CA ASP A 685 27.60 27.02 20.76
C ASP A 685 29.03 27.52 21.02
N GLU A 686 29.23 28.24 22.12
CA GLU A 686 30.55 28.76 22.52
C GLU A 686 31.59 27.68 22.82
N ASN A 687 31.17 26.42 22.98
CA ASN A 687 32.04 25.27 23.22
C ASN A 687 32.39 24.53 21.91
N GLY A 688 31.84 24.95 20.77
CA GLY A 688 31.99 24.29 19.48
C GLY A 688 31.09 23.06 19.30
N THR A 689 30.05 22.92 20.13
CA THR A 689 29.04 21.86 20.01
C THR A 689 27.95 22.31 19.05
N MET A 690 27.65 21.49 18.03
CA MET A 690 26.55 21.78 17.11
C MET A 690 25.21 21.65 17.85
N VAL A 691 24.37 22.68 17.78
CA VAL A 691 23.06 22.73 18.46
C VAL A 691 21.92 22.75 17.44
N TYR A 692 22.12 23.41 16.30
CA TYR A 692 21.11 23.52 15.25
C TYR A 692 21.68 23.17 13.88
N THR A 693 20.80 22.68 13.01
CA THR A 693 21.08 22.48 11.59
C THR A 693 19.80 22.75 10.79
N THR A 694 19.92 23.37 9.61
CA THR A 694 18.82 23.56 8.66
C THR A 694 19.35 23.65 7.24
N LEU A 695 18.49 23.44 6.25
CA LEU A 695 18.76 23.80 4.85
C LEU A 695 18.27 25.22 4.54
N THR A 696 18.93 25.89 3.60
CA THR A 696 18.39 27.12 2.99
C THR A 696 17.22 26.80 2.07
N ASP A 697 16.29 27.75 1.95
CA ASP A 697 15.18 27.68 1.00
C ASP A 697 15.61 27.98 -0.45
N ASP A 698 14.64 28.00 -1.36
CA ASP A 698 14.86 28.26 -2.79
C ASP A 698 15.41 29.68 -3.07
N ASN A 699 15.24 30.59 -2.11
CA ASN A 699 15.80 31.94 -2.13
C ASN A 699 17.15 32.03 -1.37
N GLY A 700 17.72 30.91 -0.95
CA GLY A 700 18.96 30.84 -0.17
C GLY A 700 18.80 31.31 1.27
N THR A 701 17.58 31.50 1.74
CA THR A 701 17.28 32.00 3.09
C THR A 701 17.35 30.85 4.08
N TYR A 702 17.97 31.07 5.23
CA TYR A 702 17.88 30.17 6.38
C TYR A 702 17.31 30.92 7.59
N ILE A 703 16.66 30.17 8.48
CA ILE A 703 16.08 30.68 9.71
C ILE A 703 16.35 29.67 10.82
N THR A 704 16.69 30.16 12.01
CA THR A 704 16.68 29.36 13.24
C THR A 704 16.34 30.22 14.46
N THR A 705 16.21 29.58 15.62
CA THR A 705 16.07 30.24 16.92
C THR A 705 17.35 30.06 17.74
N GLY A 706 17.91 31.16 18.26
CA GLY A 706 19.01 31.16 19.22
C GLY A 706 18.56 31.50 20.64
N SER A 707 19.32 31.09 21.64
CA SER A 707 19.12 31.49 23.04
C SER A 707 20.09 32.61 23.42
N SER A 708 19.56 33.68 24.01
CA SER A 708 20.34 34.81 24.54
C SER A 708 21.32 34.44 25.68
N LYS A 709 21.35 33.17 26.09
CA LYS A 709 22.31 32.61 27.04
C LYS A 709 23.62 32.15 26.40
N HIS A 710 23.65 32.00 25.08
CA HIS A 710 24.78 31.45 24.35
C HIS A 710 25.34 32.44 23.33
N VAL A 711 26.57 32.16 22.91
CA VAL A 711 27.24 32.86 21.80
C VAL A 711 27.50 31.82 20.73
N TYR A 712 27.03 32.08 19.51
CA TYR A 712 27.03 31.09 18.44
C TYR A 712 28.08 31.36 17.37
N THR A 713 28.45 30.29 16.67
CA THR A 713 29.09 30.35 15.35
C THR A 713 28.13 29.75 14.33
N VAL A 714 27.91 30.44 13.22
CA VAL A 714 27.05 29.97 12.11
C VAL A 714 27.95 29.61 10.94
N GLU A 715 27.80 28.39 10.44
CA GLU A 715 28.53 27.84 9.30
C GLU A 715 27.53 27.51 8.18
N ALA A 716 27.80 27.92 6.96
CA ALA A 716 27.08 27.49 5.77
C ALA A 716 27.98 26.64 4.88
N LEU A 717 27.42 25.56 4.34
CA LEU A 717 28.07 24.59 3.46
C LEU A 717 27.24 24.43 2.18
N TYR A 718 27.88 24.60 1.02
CA TYR A 718 27.30 24.28 -0.28
C TYR A 718 28.30 23.47 -1.11
N GLY A 719 28.06 22.18 -1.24
CA GLY A 719 29.08 21.25 -1.75
C GLY A 719 30.36 21.37 -0.92
N ASN A 720 31.44 21.84 -1.55
CA ASN A 720 32.75 22.02 -0.91
C ASN A 720 33.08 23.49 -0.56
N LYS A 721 32.12 24.40 -0.71
CA LYS A 721 32.26 25.82 -0.35
C LYS A 721 31.74 26.04 1.06
N THR A 722 32.43 26.87 1.82
CA THR A 722 32.12 27.12 3.23
C THR A 722 32.06 28.62 3.51
N ALA A 723 31.29 29.01 4.51
CA ALA A 723 31.27 30.36 5.08
C ALA A 723 31.01 30.27 6.58
N GLU A 724 31.71 31.08 7.37
CA GLU A 724 31.57 31.08 8.83
C GLU A 724 31.44 32.49 9.38
N HIS A 725 30.54 32.64 10.36
CA HIS A 725 30.39 33.84 11.16
C HIS A 725 30.52 33.51 12.64
N TYR A 726 31.38 34.25 13.35
CA TYR A 726 31.77 33.97 14.73
C TYR A 726 31.21 34.99 15.72
N ASN A 727 31.02 34.55 16.96
CA ASN A 727 30.59 35.39 18.10
C ASN A 727 29.21 36.05 17.93
N LEU A 728 28.27 35.32 17.32
CA LEU A 728 26.89 35.74 17.15
C LEU A 728 26.14 35.73 18.50
N SER A 729 25.48 36.82 18.85
CA SER A 729 24.60 36.90 20.04
C SER A 729 23.43 37.84 19.79
N GLY A 730 22.33 37.65 20.52
CA GLY A 730 21.11 38.46 20.41
C GLY A 730 20.39 38.59 21.76
N LYS A 731 19.49 39.57 21.89
CA LYS A 731 18.61 39.70 23.07
C LYS A 731 17.27 39.02 22.80
N PRO A 732 16.53 38.61 23.85
CA PRO A 732 15.22 37.98 23.67
C PRO A 732 14.29 38.83 22.79
N GLY A 733 13.73 38.22 21.76
CA GLY A 733 12.84 38.86 20.78
C GLY A 733 13.56 39.60 19.62
N ASP A 734 14.89 39.70 19.62
CA ASP A 734 15.63 40.31 18.51
C ASP A 734 15.59 39.41 17.26
N THR A 735 15.75 40.03 16.09
CA THR A 735 16.13 39.35 14.84
C THR A 735 17.56 39.77 14.49
N VAL A 736 18.42 38.78 14.23
CA VAL A 736 19.82 39.02 13.85
C VAL A 736 20.08 38.49 12.43
N ASP A 737 20.37 39.41 11.52
CA ASP A 737 20.64 39.15 10.09
C ASP A 737 22.11 38.81 9.84
N ILE A 738 22.37 37.60 9.32
CA ILE A 738 23.70 37.05 9.07
C ILE A 738 23.76 36.48 7.64
N ASN A 739 24.08 37.33 6.68
CA ASN A 739 24.35 36.86 5.31
C ASN A 739 25.70 36.15 5.24
N LEU A 740 25.74 35.02 4.55
CA LEU A 740 26.93 34.18 4.42
C LEU A 740 27.29 34.05 2.94
N THR A 741 28.56 34.25 2.62
CA THR A 741 29.07 34.10 1.25
C THR A 741 29.97 32.88 1.18
N VAL A 742 29.44 31.75 0.71
CA VAL A 742 30.18 30.50 0.59
C VAL A 742 31.20 30.59 -0.53
N ALA A 743 32.43 30.19 -0.20
CA ALA A 743 33.52 30.14 -1.16
C ALA A 743 34.44 28.95 -0.84
N TYR A 744 35.29 28.55 -1.78
CA TYR A 744 36.39 27.66 -1.42
C TYR A 744 37.36 28.36 -0.46
N PRO A 745 38.00 27.65 0.47
CA PRO A 745 39.08 28.24 1.25
C PRO A 745 40.21 28.70 0.33
N SER A 746 40.66 29.93 0.49
CA SER A 746 41.78 30.49 -0.26
C SER A 746 43.06 29.71 0.03
N ILE A 747 43.26 29.31 1.29
CA ILE A 747 44.34 28.42 1.70
C ILE A 747 43.82 27.39 2.71
N TRP A 748 44.05 26.11 2.44
CA TRP A 748 43.80 25.02 3.39
C TRP A 748 45.05 24.15 3.56
N ALA A 749 45.48 23.94 4.81
CA ALA A 749 46.54 23.01 5.16
C ALA A 749 46.03 21.91 6.08
N ASN A 750 46.02 20.67 5.58
CA ASN A 750 45.38 19.53 6.25
C ASN A 750 46.24 18.85 7.34
N SER A 751 47.55 19.11 7.40
CA SER A 751 48.43 18.37 8.30
C SER A 751 48.11 18.59 9.78
N THR A 752 48.10 17.50 10.55
CA THR A 752 47.91 17.48 12.02
C THR A 752 49.16 17.04 12.79
N ILE A 753 50.22 16.59 12.09
CA ILE A 753 51.39 15.90 12.70
C ILE A 753 52.71 16.66 12.46
N THR A 754 52.67 17.90 11.97
CA THR A 754 53.91 18.55 11.60
C THR A 754 54.72 19.02 12.81
N GLN A 755 55.97 18.55 12.92
CA GLN A 755 57.04 19.21 13.69
C GLN A 755 57.40 20.62 13.13
N TYR A 756 56.56 21.16 12.23
CA TYR A 756 56.94 22.03 11.15
C TYR A 756 55.71 22.76 10.58
N ASP A 757 55.27 23.90 11.16
CA ASP A 757 54.23 24.83 10.66
C ASP A 757 53.52 24.39 9.36
N ALA A 758 52.28 23.90 9.45
CA ALA A 758 51.51 23.43 8.29
C ALA A 758 51.28 24.53 7.24
N ILE A 759 51.22 25.80 7.66
CA ILE A 759 51.29 26.96 6.76
C ILE A 759 52.54 27.79 7.07
N ARG A 760 53.35 28.05 6.04
CA ARG A 760 54.53 28.92 6.10
C ARG A 760 54.46 30.04 5.10
N ILE A 761 54.50 31.28 5.58
CA ILE A 761 54.58 32.48 4.74
C ILE A 761 55.88 33.21 5.05
N SER A 762 56.90 32.98 4.23
CA SER A 762 58.22 33.60 4.40
C SER A 762 58.49 34.76 3.45
N GLY A 763 57.72 34.87 2.38
CA GLY A 763 57.77 35.99 1.43
C GLY A 763 56.98 37.21 1.91
N GLY A 764 56.94 38.28 1.11
CA GLY A 764 56.32 39.54 1.53
C GLY A 764 55.27 40.09 0.58
N LYS A 765 54.38 40.95 1.10
CA LYS A 765 53.32 41.63 0.32
C LYS A 765 52.35 40.68 -0.39
N ASN A 766 52.17 39.47 0.11
CA ASN A 766 51.14 38.59 -0.43
C ASN A 766 49.77 39.00 0.11
N LEU A 767 48.74 38.93 -0.73
CA LEU A 767 47.35 39.17 -0.40
C LEU A 767 46.57 37.86 -0.53
N VAL A 768 45.89 37.45 0.53
CA VAL A 768 44.97 36.31 0.51
C VAL A 768 43.59 36.85 0.84
N ASN A 769 42.71 36.88 -0.15
CA ASN A 769 41.33 37.33 0.00
C ASN A 769 40.45 36.08 0.18
N GLY A 770 39.96 35.85 1.40
CA GLY A 770 39.16 34.69 1.78
C GLY A 770 39.77 33.84 2.90
N ALA A 771 39.09 32.75 3.25
CA ALA A 771 39.41 31.94 4.42
C ALA A 771 40.78 31.24 4.31
N VAL A 772 41.50 31.23 5.43
CA VAL A 772 42.78 30.52 5.62
C VAL A 772 42.60 29.57 6.79
N HIS A 773 42.83 28.27 6.57
CA HIS A 773 42.69 27.25 7.59
C HIS A 773 43.94 26.37 7.70
N SER A 774 44.35 26.08 8.94
CA SER A 774 45.41 25.14 9.27
C SER A 774 45.00 24.15 10.35
N ASN A 775 45.13 22.86 10.05
CA ASN A 775 44.98 21.77 11.02
C ASN A 775 46.16 21.64 12.01
N ASP A 776 47.18 22.52 11.92
CA ASP A 776 48.29 22.66 12.87
C ASP A 776 48.65 24.15 13.04
N GLY A 777 49.91 24.54 12.81
CA GLY A 777 50.43 25.87 13.09
C GLY A 777 50.62 26.74 11.85
N ILE A 778 50.43 28.05 12.01
CA ILE A 778 50.68 29.06 10.99
C ILE A 778 51.90 29.89 11.38
N LYS A 779 52.90 30.00 10.50
CA LYS A 779 54.08 30.83 10.69
C LYS A 779 54.30 31.83 9.56
N ILE A 780 54.33 33.11 9.92
CA ILE A 780 54.54 34.24 9.01
C ILE A 780 55.85 34.94 9.37
N SER A 781 56.92 34.68 8.63
CA SER A 781 58.24 35.29 8.88
C SER A 781 58.55 36.47 7.95
N GLY A 782 57.89 36.55 6.79
CA GLY A 782 58.04 37.68 5.87
C GLY A 782 57.23 38.90 6.30
N SER A 783 57.27 39.99 5.52
CA SER A 783 56.67 41.29 5.89
C SER A 783 55.62 41.78 4.89
N GLY A 784 54.59 42.48 5.39
CA GLY A 784 53.55 43.12 4.58
C GLY A 784 52.49 42.18 4.03
N ASN A 785 52.37 40.95 4.54
CA ASN A 785 51.35 40.00 4.08
C ASN A 785 49.98 40.36 4.67
N ILE A 786 48.93 40.22 3.88
CA ILE A 786 47.54 40.50 4.29
C ILE A 786 46.73 39.22 4.06
N LEU A 787 46.16 38.68 5.14
CA LEU A 787 45.16 37.61 5.09
C LEU A 787 43.81 38.25 5.42
N ASP A 788 43.07 38.58 4.38
CA ASP A 788 41.78 39.29 4.40
C ASP A 788 40.64 38.26 4.40
N GLY A 789 40.47 37.60 5.55
CA GLY A 789 39.50 36.54 5.80
C GLY A 789 39.76 35.87 7.15
N ALA A 790 38.87 34.97 7.58
CA ALA A 790 39.08 34.17 8.78
C ALA A 790 40.41 33.39 8.67
N THR A 791 41.29 33.52 9.68
CA THR A 791 42.57 32.82 9.73
C THR A 791 42.58 31.84 10.89
N GLU A 792 42.19 30.60 10.61
CA GLU A 792 41.99 29.53 11.57
C GLU A 792 43.23 28.63 11.73
N TYR A 793 43.51 28.22 12.96
CA TYR A 793 44.62 27.32 13.28
C TYR A 793 44.33 26.45 14.50
N SER A 794 44.94 25.27 14.57
CA SER A 794 44.72 24.33 15.69
C SER A 794 45.77 24.43 16.81
N SER A 795 47.04 24.69 16.46
CA SER A 795 48.13 24.67 17.44
C SER A 795 48.58 26.07 17.85
N TYR A 796 49.24 26.81 16.95
CA TYR A 796 49.71 28.19 17.16
C TYR A 796 49.68 29.04 15.89
N ALA A 797 49.61 30.36 16.07
CA ALA A 797 49.87 31.34 15.02
C ALA A 797 51.01 32.27 15.46
N GLN A 798 52.06 32.38 14.63
CA GLN A 798 53.23 33.22 14.91
C GLN A 798 53.53 34.14 13.72
N SER A 799 53.66 35.44 13.99
CA SER A 799 54.16 36.42 13.01
C SER A 799 55.41 37.13 13.54
N THR A 800 56.56 36.95 12.89
CA THR A 800 57.84 37.60 13.27
C THR A 800 58.25 38.73 12.34
N GLY A 801 57.65 38.84 11.16
CA GLY A 801 57.90 39.93 10.22
C GLY A 801 57.01 41.16 10.47
N SER A 802 57.37 42.28 9.87
CA SER A 802 56.69 43.56 10.08
C SER A 802 55.48 43.75 9.15
N LYS A 803 54.46 44.49 9.61
CA LYS A 803 53.28 44.91 8.82
C LYS A 803 52.44 43.76 8.24
N ASN A 804 52.46 42.58 8.86
CA ASN A 804 51.51 41.53 8.51
C ASN A 804 50.14 41.83 9.15
N ILE A 805 49.06 41.60 8.41
CA ILE A 805 47.67 41.84 8.85
C ILE A 805 46.91 40.52 8.68
N TYR A 806 46.32 40.03 9.77
CA TYR A 806 45.48 38.83 9.81
C TYR A 806 44.71 38.79 11.13
N VAL A 807 43.58 38.07 11.17
CA VAL A 807 42.79 37.85 12.39
C VAL A 807 42.91 36.38 12.80
N PRO A 808 43.80 36.03 13.75
CA PRO A 808 44.00 34.65 14.17
C PRO A 808 42.83 34.14 15.03
N ILE A 809 42.23 33.02 14.63
CA ILE A 809 41.18 32.31 15.37
C ILE A 809 41.69 30.90 15.69
N LYS A 810 41.78 30.54 16.97
CA LYS A 810 42.19 29.20 17.39
C LYS A 810 40.96 28.29 17.45
N ILE A 811 40.99 27.16 16.75
CA ILE A 811 39.91 26.17 16.71
C ILE A 811 40.46 24.74 16.79
N SER A 812 39.59 23.74 16.92
CA SER A 812 40.00 22.34 16.74
C SER A 812 40.30 22.05 15.26
N SER A 813 41.11 21.02 14.99
CA SER A 813 41.34 20.55 13.62
C SER A 813 40.01 20.18 12.95
N LYS A 814 39.79 20.66 11.73
CA LYS A 814 38.60 20.36 10.93
C LYS A 814 38.89 19.25 9.94
N ALA A 815 37.85 18.50 9.59
CA ALA A 815 37.92 17.63 8.43
C ALA A 815 38.18 18.47 7.17
N MET A 816 38.90 17.90 6.21
CA MET A 816 39.15 18.52 4.93
C MET A 816 37.80 18.84 4.24
N PRO A 817 37.51 20.11 3.87
CA PRO A 817 36.21 20.54 3.36
C PRO A 817 36.01 20.11 1.90
N LEU A 818 37.07 19.61 1.26
CA LEU A 818 37.11 19.26 -0.15
C LEU A 818 37.95 18.00 -0.34
N GLN A 819 37.36 16.95 -0.89
CA GLN A 819 38.09 15.75 -1.31
C GLN A 819 37.76 15.41 -2.76
N TYR A 820 38.80 15.27 -3.57
CA TYR A 820 38.68 14.78 -4.94
C TYR A 820 39.18 13.34 -5.02
N ALA A 821 38.36 12.44 -5.56
CA ALA A 821 38.76 11.07 -5.84
C ALA A 821 39.57 11.05 -7.14
N ILE A 822 40.87 10.73 -7.06
CA ILE A 822 41.73 10.66 -8.25
C ILE A 822 41.24 9.60 -9.26
N GLU A 823 40.53 8.58 -8.78
CA GLU A 823 39.92 7.53 -9.60
C GLU A 823 38.90 8.08 -10.60
N ASP A 824 38.19 9.17 -10.28
CA ASP A 824 37.19 9.76 -11.17
C ASP A 824 37.80 10.31 -12.47
N TYR A 825 39.10 10.62 -12.44
CA TYR A 825 39.84 11.21 -13.56
C TYR A 825 40.73 10.20 -14.29
N LYS A 826 40.87 8.96 -13.78
CA LYS A 826 41.58 7.88 -14.48
C LYS A 826 40.83 7.44 -15.74
N PRO A 827 41.48 6.70 -16.67
CA PRO A 827 40.75 5.98 -17.71
C PRO A 827 39.57 5.21 -17.10
N ASP A 828 38.42 5.29 -17.77
CA ASP A 828 37.13 4.73 -17.33
C ASP A 828 36.48 5.40 -16.10
N GLY A 829 37.12 6.41 -15.50
CA GLY A 829 36.54 7.23 -14.43
C GLY A 829 35.43 8.15 -14.93
N VAL A 830 34.50 8.54 -14.05
CA VAL A 830 33.29 9.30 -14.44
C VAL A 830 33.61 10.65 -15.10
N LYS A 831 34.67 11.34 -14.67
CA LYS A 831 35.10 12.63 -15.27
C LYS A 831 35.88 12.41 -16.55
N ALA A 832 36.69 11.35 -16.62
CA ALA A 832 37.40 10.97 -17.83
C ALA A 832 36.43 10.62 -18.97
N LEU A 833 35.43 9.78 -18.70
CA LEU A 833 34.40 9.40 -19.67
C LEU A 833 33.61 10.64 -20.17
N SER A 834 33.30 11.57 -19.29
CA SER A 834 32.62 12.83 -19.66
C SER A 834 33.48 13.71 -20.59
N ALA A 835 34.78 13.84 -20.28
CA ALA A 835 35.72 14.58 -21.12
C ALA A 835 35.99 13.86 -22.45
N GLU A 836 36.06 12.53 -22.45
CA GLU A 836 36.28 11.69 -23.63
C GLU A 836 35.12 11.78 -24.61
N ALA A 837 33.88 11.78 -24.12
CA ALA A 837 32.69 12.02 -24.94
C ALA A 837 32.74 13.38 -25.67
N SER A 838 33.46 14.36 -25.11
CA SER A 838 33.70 15.67 -25.73
C SER A 838 34.98 15.76 -26.57
N GLY A 839 35.75 14.66 -26.68
CA GLY A 839 37.05 14.63 -27.36
C GLY A 839 38.15 15.42 -26.64
N LYS A 840 37.97 15.70 -25.34
CA LYS A 840 38.82 16.58 -24.52
C LYS A 840 39.56 15.82 -23.41
N TYR A 841 39.64 14.51 -23.50
CA TYR A 841 40.39 13.70 -22.55
C TYR A 841 41.77 13.34 -23.10
N HIS A 842 42.80 13.54 -22.28
CA HIS A 842 44.19 13.33 -22.62
C HIS A 842 44.84 12.42 -21.58
N PHE A 843 44.90 11.12 -21.87
CA PHE A 843 45.60 10.15 -21.04
C PHE A 843 47.09 10.05 -21.42
N ILE A 844 47.97 10.22 -20.44
CA ILE A 844 49.43 10.17 -20.60
C ILE A 844 50.00 9.18 -19.58
N ASP A 845 50.43 8.01 -20.07
CA ASP A 845 51.06 6.98 -19.26
C ASP A 845 52.59 7.17 -19.14
N ASP A 846 53.02 8.39 -18.83
CA ASP A 846 54.41 8.80 -18.61
C ASP A 846 54.44 10.21 -17.97
N ASP A 847 55.60 10.85 -17.91
CA ASP A 847 55.77 12.26 -17.56
C ASP A 847 55.28 13.20 -18.69
N LEU A 848 54.56 14.27 -18.31
CA LEU A 848 54.18 15.35 -19.23
C LEU A 848 55.17 16.52 -19.10
N ASN A 849 55.83 16.87 -20.21
CA ASN A 849 56.75 18.01 -20.29
C ASN A 849 56.27 19.04 -21.32
N VAL A 850 55.90 20.24 -20.87
CA VAL A 850 55.52 21.36 -21.75
C VAL A 850 56.56 22.46 -21.64
N SER A 851 57.37 22.59 -22.68
CA SER A 851 58.44 23.58 -22.81
C SER A 851 58.30 24.36 -24.11
N GLY A 852 58.41 25.69 -24.04
CA GLY A 852 58.30 26.59 -25.21
C GLY A 852 57.38 27.79 -24.93
N PRO A 853 57.49 28.89 -25.69
CA PRO A 853 56.61 30.05 -25.52
C PRO A 853 55.25 29.87 -26.22
N ASN A 854 54.18 30.45 -25.66
CA ASN A 854 52.85 30.55 -26.28
C ASN A 854 52.16 29.20 -26.55
N PHE A 855 52.12 28.31 -25.56
CA PHE A 855 51.48 27.01 -25.69
C PHE A 855 50.04 27.05 -25.14
N ALA A 856 49.07 26.51 -25.88
CA ALA A 856 47.68 26.44 -25.43
C ALA A 856 47.28 24.99 -25.12
N LEU A 857 46.76 24.75 -23.91
CA LEU A 857 46.21 23.46 -23.47
C LEU A 857 44.68 23.54 -23.44
N ASP A 858 44.00 22.43 -23.67
CA ASP A 858 42.53 22.32 -23.60
C ASP A 858 42.13 20.96 -23.03
N GLY A 859 41.07 20.91 -22.21
CA GLY A 859 40.51 19.65 -21.71
C GLY A 859 41.14 19.08 -20.44
N LEU A 860 40.87 17.81 -20.16
CA LEU A 860 41.30 17.06 -18.97
C LEU A 860 42.52 16.19 -19.30
N TYR A 861 43.65 16.48 -18.65
CA TYR A 861 44.87 15.68 -18.73
C TYR A 861 45.00 14.80 -17.49
N TYR A 862 45.03 13.48 -17.69
CA TYR A 862 45.43 12.54 -16.65
C TYR A 862 46.82 11.99 -16.96
N VAL A 863 47.77 12.23 -16.05
CA VAL A 863 49.19 11.91 -16.20
C VAL A 863 49.59 10.92 -15.10
N THR A 864 50.08 9.74 -15.44
CA THR A 864 50.51 8.75 -14.44
C THR A 864 51.82 9.18 -13.75
N GLY A 865 52.70 9.89 -14.47
CA GLY A 865 53.97 10.42 -14.00
C GLY A 865 53.93 11.86 -13.46
N ASN A 866 55.07 12.53 -13.53
CA ASN A 866 55.25 13.94 -13.16
C ASN A 866 54.83 14.88 -14.29
N VAL A 867 54.52 16.12 -13.93
CA VAL A 867 54.22 17.18 -14.88
C VAL A 867 55.21 18.32 -14.71
N THR A 868 55.84 18.75 -15.79
CA THR A 868 56.71 19.93 -15.83
C THR A 868 56.20 20.93 -16.86
N LEU A 869 55.74 22.08 -16.38
CA LEU A 869 55.35 23.24 -17.18
C LEU A 869 56.43 24.31 -17.03
N SER A 870 57.34 24.37 -17.99
CA SER A 870 58.49 25.30 -17.98
C SER A 870 58.46 26.31 -19.12
N GLY A 871 57.52 26.18 -20.06
CA GLY A 871 57.26 27.17 -21.12
C GLY A 871 56.71 28.49 -20.58
N ASN A 872 56.81 29.58 -21.34
CA ASN A 872 56.24 30.89 -20.98
C ASN A 872 54.92 31.11 -21.73
N LYS A 873 53.99 31.88 -21.14
CA LYS A 873 52.68 32.17 -21.76
C LYS A 873 51.88 30.92 -22.10
N ILE A 874 51.80 29.99 -21.15
CA ILE A 874 50.87 28.86 -21.29
C ILE A 874 49.45 29.37 -21.03
N THR A 875 48.51 29.05 -21.91
CA THR A 875 47.12 29.52 -21.85
C THR A 875 46.12 28.38 -22.07
N GLY A 876 44.84 28.68 -21.87
CA GLY A 876 43.72 27.80 -22.24
C GLY A 876 42.87 27.33 -21.06
N THR A 877 41.89 26.49 -21.36
CA THR A 877 40.94 25.94 -20.39
C THR A 877 41.23 24.46 -20.20
N PHE A 878 41.93 24.11 -19.13
CA PHE A 878 42.39 22.74 -18.89
C PHE A 878 42.40 22.37 -17.41
N THR A 879 42.43 21.07 -17.14
CA THR A 879 42.65 20.50 -15.81
C THR A 879 43.75 19.46 -15.93
N ILE A 880 44.78 19.53 -15.08
CA ILE A 880 45.85 18.52 -15.03
C ILE A 880 45.77 17.76 -13.71
N ILE A 881 45.62 16.44 -13.82
CA ILE A 881 45.65 15.48 -12.73
C ILE A 881 46.92 14.63 -12.89
N ALA A 882 47.77 14.59 -11.88
CA ALA A 882 49.06 13.91 -11.93
C ALA A 882 49.23 12.91 -10.78
N GLY A 883 49.62 11.68 -11.11
CA GLY A 883 50.07 10.68 -10.13
C GLY A 883 51.38 11.09 -9.44
N GLY A 884 52.24 11.83 -10.15
CA GLY A 884 53.50 12.39 -9.65
C GLY A 884 53.41 13.87 -9.25
N ARG A 885 54.57 14.52 -9.12
CA ARG A 885 54.70 15.95 -8.78
C ARG A 885 54.31 16.83 -9.98
N ILE A 886 53.66 17.96 -9.70
CA ILE A 886 53.47 19.06 -10.68
C ILE A 886 54.47 20.18 -10.41
N GLY A 887 55.26 20.54 -11.42
CA GLY A 887 56.22 21.64 -11.39
C GLY A 887 55.86 22.73 -12.40
N VAL A 888 55.72 23.97 -11.94
CA VAL A 888 55.40 25.13 -12.79
C VAL A 888 56.48 26.20 -12.61
N SER A 889 57.27 26.49 -13.64
CA SER A 889 58.41 27.41 -13.53
C SER A 889 58.43 28.54 -14.56
N GLY A 890 57.60 28.48 -15.61
CA GLY A 890 57.50 29.57 -16.59
C GLY A 890 56.72 30.78 -16.10
N GLU A 891 56.65 31.83 -16.91
CA GLU A 891 55.99 33.09 -16.56
C GLU A 891 54.85 33.48 -17.52
N GLU A 892 54.01 34.42 -17.08
CA GLU A 892 52.89 35.00 -17.86
C GLU A 892 51.80 33.99 -18.27
N TYR A 893 51.48 33.02 -17.42
CA TYR A 893 50.41 32.04 -17.71
C TYR A 893 49.05 32.74 -17.60
N ASN A 894 48.08 32.27 -18.37
CA ASN A 894 46.69 32.69 -18.23
C ASN A 894 45.78 31.48 -18.50
N CYS A 895 45.46 30.76 -17.43
CA CYS A 895 44.82 29.45 -17.49
C CYS A 895 43.52 29.43 -16.70
N THR A 896 42.57 28.60 -17.13
CA THR A 896 41.29 28.37 -16.46
C THR A 896 41.05 26.87 -16.31
N SER A 897 40.50 26.42 -15.18
CA SER A 897 40.12 25.03 -14.94
C SER A 897 39.07 24.56 -15.95
N TYR A 898 39.17 23.30 -16.40
CA TYR A 898 38.19 22.69 -17.30
C TYR A 898 37.07 21.95 -16.54
N VAL A 899 37.42 21.21 -15.49
CA VAL A 899 36.48 20.39 -14.71
C VAL A 899 36.68 20.57 -13.20
N ASP A 900 35.58 20.53 -12.44
CA ASP A 900 35.53 20.57 -10.97
C ASP A 900 36.23 21.78 -10.31
N ASP A 901 36.36 22.88 -11.05
CA ASP A 901 37.17 24.06 -10.69
C ASP A 901 38.65 23.76 -10.44
N ILE A 902 39.15 22.56 -10.77
CA ILE A 902 40.54 22.17 -10.53
C ILE A 902 41.42 22.60 -11.71
N LEU A 903 42.51 23.32 -11.42
CA LEU A 903 43.55 23.55 -12.41
C LEU A 903 44.67 22.51 -12.29
N PHE A 904 45.12 22.23 -11.05
CA PHE A 904 46.19 21.28 -10.77
C PHE A 904 45.83 20.36 -9.60
N PHE A 905 45.80 19.05 -9.83
CA PHE A 905 45.73 18.01 -8.79
C PHE A 905 46.98 17.14 -8.88
N SER A 906 47.81 17.14 -7.84
CA SER A 906 48.91 16.18 -7.70
C SER A 906 48.68 15.20 -6.55
N ASN A 907 48.95 13.91 -6.76
CA ASN A 907 49.03 12.90 -5.70
C ASN A 907 50.40 12.88 -4.96
N ASN A 908 51.22 13.92 -5.14
CA ASN A 908 52.54 14.03 -4.53
C ASN A 908 52.87 15.42 -3.99
N SER A 909 52.99 16.43 -4.85
CA SER A 909 53.33 17.81 -4.48
C SER A 909 53.15 18.74 -5.68
N ILE A 910 52.88 20.02 -5.39
CA ILE A 910 52.83 21.08 -6.40
C ILE A 910 53.90 22.11 -6.05
N LYS A 911 54.81 22.42 -6.99
CA LYS A 911 55.82 23.45 -6.79
C LYS A 911 55.82 24.45 -7.92
N MET A 912 55.51 25.70 -7.57
CA MET A 912 55.37 26.82 -8.48
C MET A 912 56.44 27.89 -8.20
N SER A 913 57.39 28.03 -9.12
CA SER A 913 58.43 29.08 -9.08
C SER A 913 58.24 30.17 -10.16
N GLY A 914 57.27 29.98 -11.06
CA GLY A 914 56.88 30.93 -12.10
C GLY A 914 56.28 32.24 -11.58
N SER A 915 56.34 33.31 -12.36
CA SER A 915 55.92 34.67 -11.94
C SER A 915 54.93 35.31 -12.92
N LYS A 916 54.27 36.39 -12.51
CA LYS A 916 53.36 37.22 -13.35
C LYS A 916 52.23 36.44 -14.03
N SER A 917 51.76 35.36 -13.41
CA SER A 917 50.78 34.45 -14.00
C SER A 917 49.40 34.60 -13.38
N ILE A 918 48.36 34.31 -14.16
CA ILE A 918 46.95 34.26 -13.74
C ILE A 918 46.47 32.82 -13.86
N PHE A 919 46.03 32.25 -12.75
CA PHE A 919 45.48 30.90 -12.66
C PHE A 919 44.05 31.00 -12.15
N ASN A 920 43.08 30.53 -12.92
CA ASN A 920 41.67 30.46 -12.50
C ASN A 920 41.34 28.99 -12.24
N GLY A 921 41.35 28.57 -10.97
CA GLY A 921 41.11 27.20 -10.55
C GLY A 921 41.93 26.79 -9.32
N ILE A 922 41.55 25.68 -8.71
CA ILE A 922 42.06 25.13 -7.46
C ILE A 922 43.38 24.39 -7.69
N PHE A 923 44.31 24.57 -6.76
CA PHE A 923 45.52 23.76 -6.64
C PHE A 923 45.33 22.78 -5.49
N TYR A 924 45.36 21.49 -5.77
CA TYR A 924 45.00 20.44 -4.83
C TYR A 924 46.08 19.37 -4.72
N THR A 925 46.45 19.00 -3.48
CA THR A 925 47.27 17.82 -3.23
C THR A 925 47.03 17.23 -1.84
N LEU A 926 46.81 15.92 -1.78
CA LEU A 926 46.95 15.12 -0.57
C LEU A 926 47.72 13.86 -0.95
N PRO A 927 48.80 13.49 -0.24
CA PRO A 927 49.30 14.04 1.03
C PRO A 927 50.38 15.15 0.90
N GLY A 928 50.44 15.85 -0.23
CA GLY A 928 51.58 16.68 -0.63
C GLY A 928 51.75 18.08 -0.04
N GLU A 929 52.92 18.68 -0.25
CA GLU A 929 53.16 20.12 -0.05
C GLU A 929 52.79 20.90 -1.33
N ILE A 930 52.15 22.07 -1.16
CA ILE A 930 52.06 23.09 -2.21
C ILE A 930 53.02 24.24 -1.89
N GLY A 931 54.04 24.40 -2.71
CA GLY A 931 55.05 25.45 -2.58
C GLY A 931 54.94 26.50 -3.68
N VAL A 932 54.67 27.76 -3.31
CA VAL A 932 54.64 28.92 -4.22
C VAL A 932 55.79 29.88 -3.88
N SER A 933 56.83 29.88 -4.71
CA SER A 933 58.02 30.71 -4.53
C SER A 933 58.15 31.85 -5.56
N GLY A 934 57.36 31.81 -6.63
CA GLY A 934 57.32 32.88 -7.63
C GLY A 934 56.57 34.12 -7.16
N SER A 935 56.63 35.21 -7.94
CA SER A 935 56.14 36.53 -7.53
C SER A 935 55.11 37.12 -8.50
N ALA A 936 54.27 38.02 -7.98
CA ALA A 936 53.25 38.72 -8.76
C ALA A 936 52.26 37.79 -9.50
N ASN A 937 51.95 36.63 -8.92
CA ASN A 937 50.93 35.73 -9.47
C ASN A 937 49.56 36.03 -8.87
N THR A 938 48.51 35.83 -9.67
CA THR A 938 47.12 35.84 -9.24
C THR A 938 46.56 34.43 -9.35
N ILE A 939 46.12 33.86 -8.23
CA ILE A 939 45.45 32.56 -8.15
C ILE A 939 44.00 32.86 -7.76
N ASN A 940 43.09 32.78 -8.73
CA ASN A 940 41.66 32.87 -8.52
C ASN A 940 41.15 31.45 -8.30
N GLY A 941 41.18 31.00 -7.06
CA GLY A 941 40.99 29.61 -6.65
C GLY A 941 41.61 29.35 -5.28
N GLY A 942 41.32 28.18 -4.70
CA GLY A 942 41.92 27.75 -3.44
C GLY A 942 43.27 27.06 -3.62
N ILE A 943 44.17 27.21 -2.64
CA ILE A 943 45.38 26.38 -2.50
C ILE A 943 45.17 25.40 -1.35
N ILE A 944 44.99 24.14 -1.68
CA ILE A 944 44.50 23.11 -0.77
C ILE A 944 45.51 21.96 -0.73
N GLY A 945 46.26 21.84 0.36
CA GLY A 945 47.39 20.92 0.49
C GLY A 945 47.47 20.25 1.85
N ASN A 946 48.38 19.28 2.01
CA ASN A 946 48.74 18.79 3.34
C ASN A 946 49.57 19.83 4.09
N THR A 947 50.57 20.42 3.43
CA THR A 947 51.30 21.61 3.91
C THR A 947 51.39 22.67 2.83
N ILE A 948 51.46 23.94 3.23
CA ILE A 948 51.49 25.08 2.32
C ILE A 948 52.72 25.94 2.62
N LYS A 949 53.47 26.30 1.57
CA LYS A 949 54.64 27.18 1.66
C LYS A 949 54.56 28.31 0.65
N LEU A 950 54.36 29.53 1.13
CA LEU A 950 54.34 30.75 0.34
C LEU A 950 55.61 31.58 0.63
N SER A 951 56.63 31.42 -0.22
CA SER A 951 57.91 32.13 -0.09
C SER A 951 58.10 33.26 -1.10
N GLY A 952 57.21 33.37 -2.08
CA GLY A 952 57.20 34.42 -3.09
C GLY A 952 56.67 35.77 -2.59
N SER A 953 56.72 36.80 -3.42
CA SER A 953 56.26 38.15 -3.05
C SER A 953 55.23 38.74 -4.00
N GLY A 954 54.29 39.50 -3.46
CA GLY A 954 53.27 40.19 -4.25
C GLY A 954 52.25 39.26 -4.93
N ASN A 955 52.07 38.04 -4.42
CA ASN A 955 51.04 37.13 -4.96
C ASN A 955 49.67 37.49 -4.38
N THR A 956 48.63 37.31 -5.19
CA THR A 956 47.22 37.45 -4.80
C THR A 956 46.54 36.10 -4.91
N ILE A 957 45.89 35.65 -3.84
CA ILE A 957 45.09 34.42 -3.82
C ILE A 957 43.66 34.82 -3.46
N ASN A 958 42.69 34.53 -4.33
CA ASN A 958 41.29 34.90 -4.16
C ASN A 958 40.42 33.63 -4.04
N ALA A 959 39.52 33.60 -3.07
CA ALA A 959 38.45 32.61 -3.02
C ALA A 959 37.50 32.77 -4.23
N ILE A 960 36.94 31.66 -4.72
CA ILE A 960 35.99 31.60 -5.86
C ILE A 960 34.73 30.80 -5.54
#